data_AF-A0A6V8E395-F1
#
_entry.id   AF-A0A6V8E395-F1
#
_cell.length_a   1.000
_cell.length_b   1.000
_cell.length_c   1.000
_cell.angle_alpha   90.00
_cell.angle_beta   90.00
_cell.angle_gamma   90.00
#
_symmetry.space_group_name_H-M   'P 1'
#
loop_
_entity.id
_entity.type
_entity.pdbx_description
1 polymer ?
#
loop_
_entity_poly.entity_id
_entity_poly.type
_entity_poly.pdbx_seq_one_letter_code
_entity_poly.pdbx_strand_id
1 'polypeptide(L)'
;GASWVMPDGTIVAQAIQLFSDEEIYGISGQRGDQLLFFVEIESLTKNLFIEAFFEYNGEEWGDSSFDAYFSHDAIPNSWDYDEIYDDVTEYMWMDWSWPDEGIMWMVIVPRTDIEDLAIYTYMDIADPPPSIDEMTELVNEIPVTGQKINAGRGAPDEDRVLYYYVNVTENLSALTVKTYGGSGNIDLAISSQTVPDPFNSFWGWNEPWFEEFDDVGIFGEFVNIDTKSDWSIGPGNEHQVNLYDVKPGIYYITAYTYGKANDFTIVASMSFEPQNIEPEDAIELTPGIPYGPLSGYNGLSQYFKINVPEATERLVVDLNSGFGEASLYMKLSDSPTTNDYMHKSNSPGSGDKIGFNDPTPGMWYILLDTEMVFGDVTITASFEDRYVWEYDGNPIQLFNGEEISGIEAPTGESLNFFVELEKPGEYLMIQTYGGNGDLVMTATGNSLVFGFEDFFDFFEDDKSFDEEGRQRPGNNFDSEEVTLTSDGFGTEQMIYLDLPANGRFDISVDALEEISEVTIVASWVYSDFIEPIEEPQDPIVSQNCRDIAENEMTSKDKDSNGVLSKTEFESIILNDNKLDFSKSDINVDGEIEFSELLQISCSCNNELELIFTQLSPEDDEVSIEKLSSQVYENKYNFFDIDSNSNLRISRSEIDILILLCDTTFDAFDGDGDGVPDDEDAFPNDPDETKDTDGDGVGDNADLAPSVSNDLIYSAGAILAIGLLAMLVLVSRSSRGGDVNSAWESDKQYNLAEQMLNMQESPMVMEQQIETPQDSYEVDNVMDKREIVDNKTTNSDNLFEQLLSQPESPPNQLLGMIDSNGIEVIEFPMGSGNMWQRSNPNQSWIKK
;
A
#
# COMPACT_ATOMS: atom_id res chain seq x y z
N GLY A 1 -42.39 -18.69 -33.79
CA GLY A 1 -42.75 -20.11 -33.61
C GLY A 1 -42.77 -20.90 -34.92
N ALA A 2 -41.68 -21.62 -35.23
CA ALA A 2 -41.54 -22.45 -36.43
C ALA A 2 -41.74 -23.94 -36.09
N SER A 3 -42.66 -24.62 -36.78
CA SER A 3 -42.83 -26.07 -36.62
C SER A 3 -41.87 -26.82 -37.54
N TRP A 4 -40.93 -27.57 -36.98
CA TRP A 4 -40.10 -28.49 -37.77
C TRP A 4 -40.92 -29.74 -38.07
N VAL A 5 -41.32 -29.91 -39.33
CA VAL A 5 -42.20 -31.01 -39.76
C VAL A 5 -41.40 -32.03 -40.56
N MET A 6 -41.46 -33.30 -40.14
CA MET A 6 -40.97 -34.42 -40.96
C MET A 6 -41.69 -34.46 -42.32
N PRO A 7 -41.10 -35.08 -43.35
CA PRO A 7 -41.73 -35.21 -44.67
C PRO A 7 -43.10 -35.92 -44.70
N ASP A 8 -43.51 -36.56 -43.60
CA ASP A 8 -44.81 -37.22 -43.42
C ASP A 8 -45.88 -36.36 -42.73
N GLY A 9 -45.53 -35.15 -42.25
CA GLY A 9 -46.43 -34.24 -41.54
C GLY A 9 -46.36 -34.30 -40.02
N THR A 10 -45.47 -35.10 -39.41
CA THR A 10 -45.26 -35.10 -37.95
C THR A 10 -44.36 -33.95 -37.49
N ILE A 11 -44.76 -33.24 -36.42
CA ILE A 11 -43.94 -32.19 -35.80
C ILE A 11 -42.85 -32.87 -34.97
N VAL A 12 -41.59 -32.49 -35.18
CA VAL A 12 -40.40 -33.04 -34.52
C VAL A 12 -40.06 -32.24 -33.26
N ALA A 13 -40.08 -30.91 -33.39
CA ALA A 13 -39.96 -29.95 -32.30
C ALA A 13 -40.76 -28.69 -32.66
N GLN A 14 -41.24 -27.98 -31.65
CA GLN A 14 -41.84 -26.66 -31.81
C GLN A 14 -40.92 -25.66 -31.11
N ALA A 15 -40.15 -24.91 -31.89
CA ALA A 15 -39.34 -23.81 -31.36
C ALA A 15 -40.25 -22.65 -30.94
N ILE A 16 -40.17 -22.26 -29.67
CA ILE A 16 -40.85 -21.08 -29.12
C ILE A 16 -39.95 -19.87 -29.43
N GLN A 17 -40.57 -18.78 -29.90
CA GLN A 17 -39.83 -17.53 -30.14
C GLN A 17 -40.01 -16.67 -28.90
N LEU A 18 -38.90 -16.17 -28.37
CA LEU A 18 -38.87 -15.14 -27.33
C LEU A 18 -38.90 -13.77 -28.03
N PHE A 19 -39.64 -12.82 -27.46
CA PHE A 19 -39.70 -11.45 -27.93
C PHE A 19 -39.28 -10.52 -26.77
N SER A 20 -38.62 -9.40 -27.09
CA SER A 20 -38.30 -8.37 -26.10
C SER A 20 -39.59 -7.84 -25.46
N ASP A 21 -39.55 -7.61 -24.14
CA ASP A 21 -40.67 -7.17 -23.30
C ASP A 21 -41.88 -8.13 -23.26
N GLU A 22 -41.73 -9.39 -23.67
CA GLU A 22 -42.77 -10.42 -23.52
C GLU A 22 -42.35 -11.54 -22.56
N GLU A 23 -43.22 -11.85 -21.60
CA GLU A 23 -43.10 -12.99 -20.68
C GLU A 23 -43.91 -14.19 -21.19
N ILE A 24 -43.30 -15.37 -21.21
CA ILE A 24 -43.92 -16.64 -21.61
C ILE A 24 -44.02 -17.56 -20.40
N TYR A 25 -45.25 -17.79 -19.92
CA TYR A 25 -45.57 -18.62 -18.75
C TYR A 25 -46.15 -19.99 -19.11
N GLY A 26 -46.20 -20.90 -18.14
CA GLY A 26 -46.85 -22.21 -18.27
C GLY A 26 -46.03 -23.23 -19.06
N ILE A 27 -44.71 -23.04 -19.12
CA ILE A 27 -43.78 -23.99 -19.74
C ILE A 27 -43.64 -25.19 -18.80
N SER A 28 -43.77 -26.40 -19.35
CA SER A 28 -43.67 -27.66 -18.62
C SER A 28 -42.93 -28.71 -19.43
N GLY A 29 -42.19 -29.57 -18.75
CA GLY A 29 -41.33 -30.59 -19.36
C GLY A 29 -40.99 -31.69 -18.38
N GLN A 30 -40.84 -32.91 -18.88
CA GLN A 30 -40.38 -34.04 -18.08
C GLN A 30 -38.85 -34.04 -18.00
N ARG A 31 -38.30 -34.71 -16.99
CA ARG A 31 -36.86 -34.91 -16.85
C ARG A 31 -36.23 -35.45 -18.13
N GLY A 32 -35.30 -34.69 -18.71
CA GLY A 32 -34.57 -35.02 -19.93
C GLY A 32 -35.31 -34.74 -21.24
N ASP A 33 -36.46 -34.05 -21.21
CA ASP A 33 -37.03 -33.41 -22.40
C ASP A 33 -36.10 -32.30 -22.90
N GLN A 34 -36.22 -31.92 -24.18
CA GLN A 34 -35.48 -30.80 -24.78
C GLN A 34 -36.48 -29.72 -25.22
N LEU A 35 -36.54 -28.64 -24.46
CA LEU A 35 -37.42 -27.49 -24.72
C LEU A 35 -36.63 -26.46 -25.53
N LEU A 36 -37.08 -26.18 -26.76
CA LEU A 36 -36.34 -25.36 -27.73
C LEU A 36 -36.94 -23.95 -27.85
N PHE A 37 -36.10 -22.96 -27.63
CA PHE A 37 -36.40 -21.53 -27.70
C PHE A 37 -35.43 -20.81 -28.65
N PHE A 38 -35.80 -19.63 -29.12
CA PHE A 38 -34.89 -18.73 -29.83
C PHE A 38 -35.32 -17.27 -29.70
N VAL A 39 -34.36 -16.35 -29.75
CA VAL A 39 -34.57 -14.92 -29.91
C VAL A 39 -33.89 -14.46 -31.21
N GLU A 40 -34.54 -13.53 -31.93
CA GLU A 40 -33.96 -12.88 -33.10
C GLU A 40 -33.32 -11.57 -32.63
N ILE A 41 -31.98 -11.51 -32.62
CA ILE A 41 -31.20 -10.35 -32.17
C ILE A 41 -31.16 -9.31 -33.30
N GLU A 42 -31.55 -8.08 -33.01
CA GLU A 42 -31.55 -6.99 -33.99
C GLU A 42 -30.17 -6.31 -34.08
N SER A 43 -29.88 -5.67 -35.21
CA SER A 43 -28.66 -4.87 -35.36
C SER A 43 -28.66 -3.72 -34.33
N LEU A 44 -27.51 -3.49 -33.68
CA LEU A 44 -27.34 -2.51 -32.58
C LEU A 44 -28.07 -2.85 -31.28
N THR A 45 -28.47 -4.11 -31.03
CA THR A 45 -28.81 -4.56 -29.67
C THR A 45 -27.62 -4.30 -28.74
N LYS A 46 -27.83 -3.42 -27.74
CA LYS A 46 -26.86 -3.04 -26.71
C LYS A 46 -26.77 -4.13 -25.65
N ASN A 47 -27.91 -4.53 -25.11
CA ASN A 47 -28.01 -5.56 -24.08
C ASN A 47 -29.14 -6.53 -24.47
N LEU A 48 -28.90 -7.83 -24.34
CA LEU A 48 -29.92 -8.88 -24.33
C LEU A 48 -29.98 -9.47 -22.93
N PHE A 49 -31.17 -9.66 -22.39
CA PHE A 49 -31.42 -10.26 -21.09
C PHE A 49 -32.44 -11.40 -21.24
N ILE A 50 -32.16 -12.56 -20.67
CA ILE A 50 -33.08 -13.70 -20.60
C ILE A 50 -33.14 -14.20 -19.14
N GLU A 51 -34.35 -14.16 -18.60
CA GLU A 51 -34.68 -14.67 -17.26
C GLU A 51 -35.53 -15.94 -17.42
N ALA A 52 -35.30 -16.95 -16.58
CA ALA A 52 -36.25 -18.06 -16.42
C ALA A 52 -36.45 -18.39 -14.94
N PHE A 53 -37.71 -18.40 -14.50
CA PHE A 53 -38.07 -18.54 -13.09
C PHE A 53 -39.39 -19.32 -12.91
N PHE A 54 -39.57 -19.92 -11.74
CA PHE A 54 -40.84 -20.57 -11.35
C PHE A 54 -41.73 -19.59 -10.55
N GLU A 55 -43.05 -19.67 -10.73
CA GLU A 55 -43.99 -18.80 -9.98
C GLU A 55 -43.98 -19.15 -8.48
N TYR A 56 -43.42 -18.26 -7.65
CA TYR A 56 -43.29 -18.47 -6.20
C TYR A 56 -44.66 -18.65 -5.52
N ASN A 57 -44.94 -19.89 -5.13
CA ASN A 57 -46.23 -20.36 -4.64
C ASN A 57 -46.36 -20.33 -3.09
N GLY A 58 -45.32 -19.88 -2.39
CA GLY A 58 -45.39 -19.46 -0.98
C GLY A 58 -45.24 -20.57 0.08
N GLU A 59 -44.96 -21.81 -0.32
CA GLU A 59 -44.64 -22.93 0.58
C GLU A 59 -43.34 -23.62 0.12
N GLU A 60 -42.19 -23.09 0.57
CA GLU A 60 -40.82 -23.58 0.27
C GLU A 60 -40.38 -23.36 -1.20
N TRP A 61 -39.06 -23.23 -1.43
CA TRP A 61 -38.49 -23.36 -2.77
C TRP A 61 -38.54 -24.85 -3.17
N GLY A 62 -38.85 -25.17 -4.41
CA GLY A 62 -39.06 -26.54 -4.87
C GLY A 62 -37.76 -27.29 -5.21
N ASP A 63 -37.92 -28.56 -5.58
CA ASP A 63 -36.84 -29.41 -6.13
C ASP A 63 -36.71 -29.25 -7.67
N SER A 64 -37.17 -28.13 -8.25
CA SER A 64 -37.18 -27.92 -9.71
C SER A 64 -35.79 -27.49 -10.19
N SER A 65 -35.26 -28.10 -11.24
CA SER A 65 -33.95 -27.72 -11.80
C SER A 65 -33.84 -28.10 -13.28
N PHE A 66 -33.04 -27.35 -14.03
CA PHE A 66 -32.82 -27.54 -15.46
C PHE A 66 -31.41 -27.08 -15.87
N ASP A 67 -30.86 -27.67 -16.92
CA ASP A 67 -29.74 -27.08 -17.66
C ASP A 67 -30.31 -26.16 -18.75
N ALA A 68 -29.63 -25.06 -19.08
CA ALA A 68 -29.88 -24.30 -20.30
C ALA A 68 -28.60 -24.20 -21.14
N TYR A 69 -28.71 -24.50 -22.44
CA TYR A 69 -27.59 -24.41 -23.39
C TYR A 69 -27.91 -23.33 -24.43
N PHE A 70 -26.93 -22.49 -24.75
CA PHE A 70 -27.06 -21.37 -25.68
C PHE A 70 -26.11 -21.54 -26.87
N SER A 71 -26.53 -21.10 -28.06
CA SER A 71 -25.63 -20.95 -29.21
C SER A 71 -26.18 -19.99 -30.27
N HIS A 72 -25.27 -19.27 -30.93
CA HIS A 72 -25.57 -18.30 -31.98
C HIS A 72 -25.63 -18.95 -33.36
N ASP A 73 -26.72 -18.69 -34.10
CA ASP A 73 -27.05 -19.22 -35.43
C ASP A 73 -27.08 -20.77 -35.57
N ALA A 74 -26.76 -21.52 -34.53
CA ALA A 74 -26.81 -22.97 -34.43
C ALA A 74 -27.67 -23.43 -33.23
N ILE A 75 -28.29 -24.62 -33.33
CA ILE A 75 -29.08 -25.19 -32.22
C ILE A 75 -28.11 -25.90 -31.26
N PRO A 76 -27.97 -25.47 -30.00
CA PRO A 76 -27.04 -26.07 -29.06
C PRO A 76 -27.50 -27.46 -28.61
N ASN A 77 -26.55 -28.24 -28.10
CA ASN A 77 -26.81 -29.51 -27.42
C ASN A 77 -25.69 -29.80 -26.41
N SER A 78 -25.85 -30.82 -25.56
CA SER A 78 -24.94 -31.13 -24.44
C SER A 78 -23.47 -31.49 -24.79
N TRP A 79 -23.03 -31.31 -26.03
CA TRP A 79 -21.66 -31.56 -26.51
C TRP A 79 -21.12 -30.46 -27.44
N ASP A 80 -21.95 -29.48 -27.79
CA ASP A 80 -21.71 -28.49 -28.86
C ASP A 80 -22.68 -27.31 -28.58
N TYR A 81 -22.16 -26.31 -27.89
CA TYR A 81 -22.84 -25.11 -27.38
C TYR A 81 -21.79 -23.99 -27.24
N ASP A 82 -22.23 -22.74 -27.29
CA ASP A 82 -21.35 -21.58 -27.05
C ASP A 82 -21.30 -21.26 -25.55
N GLU A 83 -22.43 -21.41 -24.85
CA GLU A 83 -22.56 -21.12 -23.41
C GLU A 83 -23.57 -22.05 -22.72
N ILE A 84 -23.44 -22.23 -21.40
CA ILE A 84 -24.26 -23.14 -20.59
C ILE A 84 -24.56 -22.54 -19.21
N TYR A 85 -25.80 -22.71 -18.76
CA TYR A 85 -26.22 -22.57 -17.36
C TYR A 85 -26.52 -23.97 -16.79
N ASP A 86 -25.76 -24.41 -15.79
CA ASP A 86 -25.83 -25.79 -15.25
C ASP A 86 -25.96 -25.86 -13.72
N ASP A 87 -26.45 -24.81 -13.07
CA ASP A 87 -26.71 -24.78 -11.63
C ASP A 87 -27.92 -25.68 -11.23
N VAL A 88 -28.15 -25.87 -9.93
CA VAL A 88 -29.25 -26.66 -9.35
C VAL A 88 -30.39 -25.76 -8.84
N THR A 89 -30.42 -24.51 -9.27
CA THR A 89 -31.34 -23.46 -8.86
C THR A 89 -32.70 -23.53 -9.58
N GLU A 90 -33.71 -22.88 -8.97
CA GLU A 90 -35.03 -22.63 -9.56
C GLU A 90 -35.08 -21.32 -10.38
N TYR A 91 -33.93 -20.74 -10.69
CA TYR A 91 -33.78 -19.42 -11.27
C TYR A 91 -32.58 -19.37 -12.20
N MET A 92 -32.79 -18.90 -13.42
CA MET A 92 -31.74 -18.62 -14.41
C MET A 92 -31.82 -17.15 -14.79
N TRP A 93 -30.66 -16.50 -14.79
CA TRP A 93 -30.47 -15.12 -15.19
C TRP A 93 -29.24 -15.11 -16.11
N MET A 94 -29.42 -14.63 -17.34
CA MET A 94 -28.37 -14.55 -18.35
C MET A 94 -28.47 -13.19 -19.05
N ASP A 95 -27.34 -12.51 -19.19
CA ASP A 95 -27.24 -11.26 -19.94
C ASP A 95 -26.10 -11.32 -20.97
N TRP A 96 -26.22 -10.52 -22.02
CA TRP A 96 -25.19 -10.36 -23.04
C TRP A 96 -25.08 -8.89 -23.45
N SER A 97 -23.87 -8.33 -23.33
CA SER A 97 -23.54 -7.02 -23.88
C SER A 97 -23.10 -7.11 -25.34
N TRP A 98 -23.65 -6.24 -26.18
CA TRP A 98 -23.45 -6.16 -27.63
C TRP A 98 -23.47 -7.51 -28.38
N PRO A 99 -24.50 -8.36 -28.19
CA PRO A 99 -24.59 -9.66 -28.85
C PRO A 99 -24.60 -9.51 -30.38
N ASP A 100 -24.08 -10.50 -31.09
CA ASP A 100 -24.02 -10.47 -32.56
C ASP A 100 -25.42 -10.55 -33.20
N GLU A 101 -25.63 -9.83 -34.32
CA GLU A 101 -26.88 -9.89 -35.10
C GLU A 101 -27.10 -11.31 -35.65
N GLY A 102 -28.23 -11.93 -35.33
CA GLY A 102 -28.52 -13.31 -35.73
C GLY A 102 -29.62 -13.96 -34.90
N ILE A 103 -29.62 -15.30 -34.83
CA ILE A 103 -30.57 -16.07 -34.03
C ILE A 103 -29.83 -16.72 -32.86
N MET A 104 -30.06 -16.24 -31.64
CA MET A 104 -29.62 -16.95 -30.44
C MET A 104 -30.63 -18.06 -30.13
N TRP A 105 -30.16 -19.30 -30.10
CA TRP A 105 -30.93 -20.48 -29.74
C TRP A 105 -30.69 -20.85 -28.29
N MET A 106 -31.75 -21.22 -27.57
CA MET A 106 -31.68 -21.72 -26.21
C MET A 106 -32.38 -23.09 -26.12
N VAL A 107 -31.71 -24.07 -25.49
CA VAL A 107 -32.27 -25.40 -25.21
C VAL A 107 -32.28 -25.63 -23.71
N ILE A 108 -33.48 -25.70 -23.12
CA ILE A 108 -33.66 -26.05 -21.71
C ILE A 108 -33.87 -27.57 -21.58
N VAL A 109 -33.11 -28.20 -20.68
CA VAL A 109 -33.14 -29.64 -20.40
C VAL A 109 -33.46 -29.86 -18.91
N PRO A 110 -34.70 -30.25 -18.55
CA PRO A 110 -35.07 -30.42 -17.15
C PRO A 110 -34.31 -31.56 -16.45
N ARG A 111 -33.68 -31.26 -15.30
CA ARG A 111 -33.02 -32.23 -14.41
C ARG A 111 -34.04 -32.98 -13.54
N THR A 112 -35.11 -32.30 -13.17
CA THR A 112 -36.33 -32.85 -12.56
C THR A 112 -37.54 -32.62 -13.48
N ASP A 113 -38.74 -33.08 -13.11
CA ASP A 113 -39.96 -32.75 -13.87
C ASP A 113 -40.35 -31.31 -13.51
N ILE A 114 -40.53 -30.44 -14.50
CA ILE A 114 -40.82 -29.00 -14.30
C ILE A 114 -42.26 -28.65 -14.73
N GLU A 115 -42.94 -27.85 -13.91
CA GLU A 115 -44.27 -27.30 -14.16
C GLU A 115 -44.25 -25.78 -13.96
N ASP A 116 -45.01 -25.04 -14.78
CA ASP A 116 -45.20 -23.58 -14.71
C ASP A 116 -43.90 -22.72 -14.68
N LEU A 117 -42.88 -23.12 -15.44
CA LEU A 117 -41.74 -22.26 -15.75
C LEU A 117 -42.21 -21.02 -16.55
N ALA A 118 -41.73 -19.85 -16.16
CA ALA A 118 -41.84 -18.60 -16.88
C ALA A 118 -40.47 -18.23 -17.49
N ILE A 119 -40.48 -17.61 -18.68
CA ILE A 119 -39.30 -17.04 -19.31
C ILE A 119 -39.62 -15.59 -19.70
N TYR A 120 -38.82 -14.64 -19.23
CA TYR A 120 -38.87 -13.25 -19.64
C TYR A 120 -37.66 -12.93 -20.52
N THR A 121 -37.83 -12.04 -21.48
CA THR A 121 -36.74 -11.63 -22.38
C THR A 121 -36.84 -10.14 -22.64
N TYR A 122 -35.70 -9.47 -22.57
CA TYR A 122 -35.58 -8.04 -22.81
C TYR A 122 -34.39 -7.78 -23.73
N MET A 123 -34.54 -6.81 -24.64
CA MET A 123 -33.47 -6.31 -25.49
C MET A 123 -33.54 -4.79 -25.50
N ASP A 124 -32.42 -4.15 -25.17
CA ASP A 124 -32.21 -2.72 -25.42
C ASP A 124 -31.50 -2.56 -26.76
N ILE A 125 -31.97 -1.64 -27.61
CA ILE A 125 -31.40 -1.36 -28.92
C ILE A 125 -30.89 0.07 -28.90
N ALA A 126 -29.57 0.22 -29.05
CA ALA A 126 -28.95 1.54 -29.01
C ALA A 126 -29.34 2.39 -30.23
N ASP A 127 -29.42 3.69 -30.02
CA ASP A 127 -29.63 4.64 -31.10
C ASP A 127 -28.46 4.60 -32.12
N PRO A 128 -28.75 4.80 -33.42
CA PRO A 128 -27.72 4.86 -34.45
C PRO A 128 -26.81 6.09 -34.24
N PRO A 129 -25.52 6.00 -34.58
CA PRO A 129 -24.57 7.05 -34.24
C PRO A 129 -24.91 8.38 -34.94
N PRO A 130 -24.64 9.53 -34.28
CA PRO A 130 -24.79 10.85 -34.87
C PRO A 130 -23.88 11.03 -36.08
N SER A 131 -24.09 12.10 -36.86
CA SER A 131 -23.26 12.29 -38.05
C SER A 131 -21.83 12.68 -37.67
N ILE A 132 -20.84 12.19 -38.42
CA ILE A 132 -19.41 12.48 -38.17
C ILE A 132 -19.13 14.00 -38.20
N ASP A 133 -19.92 14.78 -38.94
CA ASP A 133 -19.85 16.25 -38.99
C ASP A 133 -20.25 16.93 -37.66
N GLU A 134 -20.92 16.22 -36.74
CA GLU A 134 -21.34 16.67 -35.40
C GLU A 134 -20.36 16.22 -34.30
N MET A 135 -19.34 15.41 -34.64
CA MET A 135 -18.37 14.83 -33.71
C MET A 135 -16.96 15.42 -33.90
N THR A 136 -16.13 15.34 -32.86
CA THR A 136 -14.71 15.75 -32.94
C THR A 136 -13.79 14.56 -33.19
N GLU A 137 -12.96 14.62 -34.23
CA GLU A 137 -11.95 13.58 -34.51
C GLU A 137 -10.81 13.65 -33.49
N LEU A 138 -10.53 12.54 -32.81
CA LEU A 138 -9.32 12.34 -32.01
C LEU A 138 -8.27 11.67 -32.89
N VAL A 139 -7.17 12.38 -33.12
CA VAL A 139 -6.00 11.88 -33.88
C VAL A 139 -4.96 11.37 -32.88
N ASN A 140 -4.30 10.27 -33.22
CA ASN A 140 -3.30 9.62 -32.37
C ASN A 140 -2.28 10.61 -31.77
N GLU A 141 -2.13 10.60 -30.45
CA GLU A 141 -1.25 11.47 -29.65
C GLU A 141 -1.51 12.99 -29.78
N ILE A 142 -2.61 13.43 -30.41
CA ILE A 142 -2.95 14.86 -30.53
C ILE A 142 -4.04 15.23 -29.51
N PRO A 143 -3.69 15.88 -28.38
CA PRO A 143 -4.66 16.24 -27.36
C PRO A 143 -5.59 17.37 -27.82
N VAL A 144 -6.89 17.18 -27.61
CA VAL A 144 -7.93 18.19 -27.82
C VAL A 144 -8.20 18.91 -26.50
N THR A 145 -7.51 20.02 -26.29
CA THR A 145 -7.53 20.80 -25.03
C THR A 145 -8.74 21.73 -24.92
N GLY A 146 -9.07 22.15 -23.69
CA GLY A 146 -9.98 23.28 -23.45
C GLY A 146 -11.46 22.95 -23.63
N GLN A 147 -11.83 21.68 -23.52
CA GLN A 147 -13.19 21.19 -23.63
C GLN A 147 -14.03 21.64 -22.43
N LYS A 148 -15.33 21.92 -22.66
CA LYS A 148 -16.23 22.47 -21.62
C LYS A 148 -17.65 21.96 -21.79
N ILE A 149 -18.21 21.45 -20.71
CA ILE A 149 -19.63 21.15 -20.56
C ILE A 149 -20.15 21.99 -19.39
N ASN A 150 -20.98 22.98 -19.69
CA ASN A 150 -21.46 23.97 -18.71
C ASN A 150 -22.99 23.94 -18.62
N ALA A 151 -23.54 22.72 -18.59
CA ALA A 151 -24.95 22.46 -18.43
C ALA A 151 -25.52 23.13 -17.16
N GLY A 152 -26.75 23.60 -17.23
CA GLY A 152 -27.50 24.05 -16.05
C GLY A 152 -28.07 22.85 -15.28
N ARG A 153 -28.43 23.07 -14.00
CA ARG A 153 -29.36 22.16 -13.32
C ARG A 153 -30.68 22.17 -14.11
N GLY A 154 -31.06 21.03 -14.69
CA GLY A 154 -32.22 20.91 -15.58
C GLY A 154 -32.02 21.41 -17.02
N ALA A 155 -30.78 21.51 -17.51
CA ALA A 155 -30.54 21.53 -18.96
C ALA A 155 -30.79 20.13 -19.57
N PRO A 156 -31.23 20.03 -20.84
CA PRO A 156 -31.41 18.75 -21.54
C PRO A 156 -30.14 17.91 -21.55
N ASP A 157 -30.30 16.62 -21.71
CA ASP A 157 -29.20 15.65 -21.67
C ASP A 157 -28.26 15.80 -22.88
N GLU A 158 -28.79 16.22 -24.03
CA GLU A 158 -28.02 16.68 -25.20
C GLU A 158 -27.00 17.80 -24.88
N ASP A 159 -27.27 18.69 -23.92
CA ASP A 159 -26.36 19.78 -23.50
C ASP A 159 -25.28 19.31 -22.50
N ARG A 160 -25.32 18.03 -22.08
CA ARG A 160 -24.46 17.42 -21.04
C ARG A 160 -23.37 16.51 -21.59
N VAL A 161 -23.30 16.34 -22.92
CA VAL A 161 -22.41 15.41 -23.61
C VAL A 161 -21.53 16.12 -24.64
N LEU A 162 -20.33 15.59 -24.88
CA LEU A 162 -19.53 15.86 -26.06
C LEU A 162 -19.16 14.54 -26.75
N TYR A 163 -19.36 14.50 -28.07
CA TYR A 163 -19.12 13.33 -28.90
C TYR A 163 -17.80 13.45 -29.67
N TYR A 164 -16.99 12.40 -29.61
CA TYR A 164 -15.72 12.29 -30.30
C TYR A 164 -15.63 10.96 -31.05
N TYR A 165 -14.77 10.86 -32.04
CA TYR A 165 -14.53 9.60 -32.75
C TYR A 165 -13.06 9.41 -33.06
N VAL A 166 -12.65 8.14 -33.17
CA VAL A 166 -11.34 7.72 -33.63
C VAL A 166 -11.51 6.91 -34.92
N ASN A 167 -10.78 7.28 -35.97
CA ASN A 167 -10.79 6.59 -37.26
C ASN A 167 -9.57 5.66 -37.35
N VAL A 168 -9.79 4.36 -37.11
CA VAL A 168 -8.75 3.33 -37.11
C VAL A 168 -8.61 2.75 -38.52
N THR A 169 -7.41 2.83 -39.09
CA THR A 169 -7.15 2.47 -40.51
C THR A 169 -6.34 1.20 -40.73
N GLU A 170 -5.68 0.71 -39.68
CA GLU A 170 -4.87 -0.51 -39.61
C GLU A 170 -5.21 -1.21 -38.28
N ASN A 171 -4.91 -2.50 -38.11
CA ASN A 171 -5.16 -3.19 -36.84
C ASN A 171 -4.34 -2.55 -35.71
N LEU A 172 -4.93 -2.46 -34.52
CA LEU A 172 -4.31 -1.94 -33.30
C LEU A 172 -4.40 -2.99 -32.19
N SER A 173 -3.32 -3.18 -31.42
CA SER A 173 -3.34 -4.02 -30.22
C SER A 173 -4.20 -3.40 -29.12
N ALA A 174 -4.21 -2.07 -29.03
CA ALA A 174 -5.07 -1.32 -28.13
C ALA A 174 -5.42 0.08 -28.68
N LEU A 175 -6.62 0.55 -28.36
CA LEU A 175 -7.04 1.94 -28.49
C LEU A 175 -7.38 2.48 -27.10
N THR A 176 -6.54 3.36 -26.58
CA THR A 176 -6.74 4.02 -25.29
C THR A 176 -7.18 5.45 -25.48
N VAL A 177 -8.17 5.91 -24.73
CA VAL A 177 -8.60 7.31 -24.70
C VAL A 177 -8.56 7.82 -23.26
N LYS A 178 -7.90 8.95 -23.03
CA LYS A 178 -7.72 9.53 -21.69
C LYS A 178 -8.23 10.96 -21.63
N THR A 179 -8.89 11.32 -20.53
CA THR A 179 -9.15 12.71 -20.13
C THR A 179 -8.20 13.12 -19.00
N TYR A 180 -7.85 14.41 -18.94
CA TYR A 180 -7.08 14.97 -17.83
C TYR A 180 -7.22 16.50 -17.71
N GLY A 181 -6.97 16.99 -16.49
CA GLY A 181 -6.90 18.42 -16.16
C GLY A 181 -8.24 19.17 -16.21
N GLY A 182 -8.18 20.49 -16.02
CA GLY A 182 -9.37 21.34 -15.95
C GLY A 182 -9.98 21.40 -14.54
N SER A 183 -11.31 21.56 -14.46
CA SER A 183 -12.07 21.60 -13.20
C SER A 183 -13.51 21.11 -13.36
N GLY A 184 -14.06 20.50 -12.32
CA GLY A 184 -15.36 19.81 -12.38
C GLY A 184 -15.20 18.29 -12.42
N ASN A 185 -16.23 17.60 -12.93
CA ASN A 185 -16.21 16.16 -13.16
C ASN A 185 -16.57 15.86 -14.62
N ILE A 186 -15.89 14.91 -15.27
CA ILE A 186 -16.22 14.41 -16.61
C ILE A 186 -16.03 12.89 -16.68
N ASP A 187 -17.11 12.17 -16.92
CA ASP A 187 -17.12 10.72 -17.13
C ASP A 187 -16.83 10.42 -18.62
N LEU A 188 -16.26 9.25 -18.92
CA LEU A 188 -15.78 8.87 -20.25
C LEU A 188 -16.28 7.47 -20.65
N ALA A 189 -16.68 7.28 -21.90
CA ALA A 189 -17.07 5.99 -22.45
C ALA A 189 -16.62 5.86 -23.92
N ILE A 190 -16.35 4.63 -24.36
CA ILE A 190 -15.98 4.29 -25.74
C ILE A 190 -16.81 3.09 -26.23
N SER A 191 -17.12 3.04 -27.54
CA SER A 191 -17.69 1.85 -28.19
C SER A 191 -17.29 1.75 -29.66
N SER A 192 -17.25 0.51 -30.18
CA SER A 192 -17.02 0.20 -31.58
C SER A 192 -18.28 0.25 -32.46
N GLN A 193 -19.49 0.27 -31.86
CA GLN A 193 -20.76 0.11 -32.58
C GLN A 193 -21.48 1.43 -32.84
N THR A 194 -21.73 2.19 -31.77
CA THR A 194 -22.40 3.49 -31.80
C THR A 194 -21.86 4.36 -30.67
N VAL A 195 -22.34 5.59 -30.56
CA VAL A 195 -22.04 6.50 -29.45
C VAL A 195 -22.63 5.94 -28.14
N PRO A 196 -21.83 5.74 -27.08
CA PRO A 196 -22.36 5.40 -25.76
C PRO A 196 -23.34 6.47 -25.25
N ASP A 197 -24.55 6.08 -24.88
CA ASP A 197 -25.53 6.96 -24.23
C ASP A 197 -25.55 6.72 -22.70
N PRO A 198 -25.11 7.70 -21.90
CA PRO A 198 -25.05 7.59 -20.44
C PRO A 198 -26.38 7.93 -19.74
N PHE A 199 -27.40 8.44 -20.46
CA PHE A 199 -28.62 8.98 -19.85
C PHE A 199 -29.87 8.15 -20.12
N ASN A 200 -29.77 7.11 -20.96
CA ASN A 200 -30.85 6.14 -21.19
C ASN A 200 -30.79 4.98 -20.17
N SER A 201 -31.12 5.28 -18.89
CA SER A 201 -31.14 4.25 -17.83
C SER A 201 -32.46 3.48 -17.75
N PHE A 202 -32.32 2.17 -17.55
CA PHE A 202 -33.37 1.16 -17.44
C PHE A 202 -34.37 1.44 -16.28
N TRP A 203 -35.67 1.25 -16.56
CA TRP A 203 -36.80 1.13 -15.62
C TRP A 203 -37.09 2.23 -14.58
N GLY A 204 -36.33 3.33 -14.49
CA GLY A 204 -36.67 4.45 -13.61
C GLY A 204 -36.61 4.13 -12.11
N TRP A 205 -35.88 3.07 -11.75
CA TRP A 205 -35.14 3.05 -10.50
C TRP A 205 -34.10 4.17 -10.56
N ASN A 206 -33.79 4.82 -9.44
CA ASN A 206 -32.47 5.46 -9.34
C ASN A 206 -31.44 4.32 -9.47
N GLU A 207 -30.40 4.50 -10.29
CA GLU A 207 -29.17 3.69 -10.30
C GLU A 207 -29.43 2.19 -10.02
N PRO A 208 -29.88 1.39 -11.00
CA PRO A 208 -30.23 -0.01 -10.77
C PRO A 208 -28.96 -0.85 -10.54
N TRP A 209 -28.42 -0.81 -9.32
CA TRP A 209 -27.42 -1.74 -8.77
C TRP A 209 -26.10 -1.85 -9.55
N PHE A 210 -25.84 -0.92 -10.47
CA PHE A 210 -24.61 -0.80 -11.25
C PHE A 210 -23.38 -0.34 -10.46
N GLU A 211 -23.50 -0.06 -9.15
CA GLU A 211 -22.35 0.21 -8.29
C GLU A 211 -21.48 -1.03 -8.03
N GLU A 212 -21.97 -2.23 -8.39
CA GLU A 212 -21.26 -3.50 -8.20
C GLU A 212 -21.16 -4.34 -9.49
N PHE A 213 -21.93 -4.03 -10.55
CA PHE A 213 -22.05 -4.86 -11.76
C PHE A 213 -21.72 -4.19 -13.10
N ASP A 214 -21.40 -2.89 -13.14
CA ASP A 214 -20.96 -2.22 -14.39
C ASP A 214 -19.44 -1.98 -14.45
N ASP A 215 -18.65 -2.74 -13.69
CA ASP A 215 -17.26 -3.01 -14.06
C ASP A 215 -17.21 -4.13 -15.13
N VAL A 216 -17.78 -3.83 -16.31
CA VAL A 216 -17.70 -4.69 -17.51
C VAL A 216 -16.29 -4.62 -18.15
N GLY A 217 -15.29 -4.22 -17.37
CA GLY A 217 -13.86 -4.34 -17.65
C GLY A 217 -13.12 -5.24 -16.63
N ILE A 218 -13.54 -5.25 -15.35
CA ILE A 218 -12.91 -5.97 -14.24
C ILE A 218 -13.96 -6.45 -13.20
N PHE A 219 -14.62 -7.56 -13.50
CA PHE A 219 -14.84 -8.56 -12.44
C PHE A 219 -13.57 -9.40 -12.28
N GLY A 220 -13.33 -9.91 -11.07
CA GLY A 220 -12.10 -10.60 -10.67
C GLY A 220 -11.43 -11.41 -11.77
N GLU A 221 -10.26 -10.94 -12.19
CA GLU A 221 -9.35 -11.65 -13.09
C GLU A 221 -9.86 -11.92 -14.52
N PHE A 222 -10.85 -11.16 -15.06
CA PHE A 222 -11.26 -11.29 -16.47
C PHE A 222 -11.53 -9.96 -17.20
N VAL A 223 -10.55 -9.49 -17.98
CA VAL A 223 -10.80 -8.48 -19.03
C VAL A 223 -11.41 -9.18 -20.25
N ASN A 224 -12.71 -9.00 -20.47
CA ASN A 224 -13.38 -9.55 -21.65
C ASN A 224 -12.90 -8.83 -22.93
N ILE A 225 -12.21 -9.55 -23.82
CA ILE A 225 -11.54 -8.98 -25.00
C ILE A 225 -12.49 -8.74 -26.17
N ASP A 226 -13.69 -9.36 -26.17
CA ASP A 226 -14.75 -9.07 -27.13
C ASP A 226 -15.64 -7.88 -26.68
N THR A 227 -15.24 -7.14 -25.64
CA THR A 227 -15.91 -5.90 -25.20
C THR A 227 -15.96 -4.87 -26.31
N LYS A 228 -17.16 -4.69 -26.87
CA LYS A 228 -17.45 -3.68 -27.89
C LYS A 228 -17.63 -2.27 -27.30
N SER A 229 -17.50 -2.11 -25.97
CA SER A 229 -17.52 -0.83 -25.25
C SER A 229 -16.82 -0.90 -23.90
N ASP A 230 -16.32 0.23 -23.42
CA ASP A 230 -15.67 0.39 -22.10
C ASP A 230 -16.06 1.76 -21.49
N TRP A 231 -16.11 1.85 -20.16
CA TRP A 231 -16.62 2.98 -19.38
C TRP A 231 -15.69 3.34 -18.22
N SER A 232 -15.52 4.63 -17.96
CA SER A 232 -14.75 5.15 -16.83
C SER A 232 -15.53 6.30 -16.20
N ILE A 233 -16.11 6.02 -15.04
CA ILE A 233 -16.98 6.93 -14.26
C ILE A 233 -16.30 7.34 -12.96
N GLY A 234 -16.61 8.53 -12.42
CA GLY A 234 -16.16 8.89 -11.07
C GLY A 234 -15.92 10.38 -10.80
N PRO A 235 -15.28 10.70 -9.66
CA PRO A 235 -14.97 12.08 -9.28
C PRO A 235 -13.72 12.60 -10.01
N GLY A 236 -13.84 13.80 -10.59
CA GLY A 236 -12.73 14.48 -11.25
C GLY A 236 -12.73 14.37 -12.77
N ASN A 237 -11.58 14.63 -13.39
CA ASN A 237 -11.44 14.69 -14.84
C ASN A 237 -10.33 13.76 -15.38
N GLU A 238 -9.86 12.81 -14.57
CA GLU A 238 -8.77 11.89 -14.91
C GLU A 238 -9.35 10.49 -15.12
N HIS A 239 -9.86 10.26 -16.34
CA HIS A 239 -10.51 9.01 -16.73
C HIS A 239 -9.78 8.40 -17.93
N GLN A 240 -9.81 7.08 -18.01
CA GLN A 240 -9.19 6.31 -19.09
C GLN A 240 -10.11 5.16 -19.48
N VAL A 241 -10.32 5.00 -20.78
CA VAL A 241 -10.99 3.83 -21.36
C VAL A 241 -10.07 3.19 -22.41
N ASN A 242 -10.17 1.88 -22.59
CA ASN A 242 -9.32 1.06 -23.43
C ASN A 242 -10.16 0.02 -24.18
N LEU A 243 -9.87 -0.16 -25.48
CA LEU A 243 -10.35 -1.31 -26.25
C LEU A 243 -9.15 -2.10 -26.78
N TYR A 244 -9.29 -3.42 -26.90
CA TYR A 244 -8.27 -4.36 -27.37
C TYR A 244 -8.74 -5.09 -28.66
N ASP A 245 -7.85 -5.80 -29.37
CA ASP A 245 -8.09 -6.38 -30.71
C ASP A 245 -8.83 -5.45 -31.69
N VAL A 246 -8.34 -4.21 -31.79
CA VAL A 246 -9.05 -3.09 -32.43
C VAL A 246 -8.86 -3.13 -33.94
N LYS A 247 -9.91 -3.58 -34.63
CA LYS A 247 -9.96 -3.75 -36.10
C LYS A 247 -10.21 -2.41 -36.83
N PRO A 248 -9.83 -2.27 -38.12
CA PRO A 248 -10.08 -1.06 -38.90
C PRO A 248 -11.56 -0.67 -38.95
N GLY A 249 -11.89 0.52 -38.43
CA GLY A 249 -13.25 0.95 -38.16
C GLY A 249 -13.32 2.36 -37.59
N ILE A 250 -14.54 2.83 -37.31
CA ILE A 250 -14.79 4.08 -36.58
C ILE A 250 -15.22 3.71 -35.17
N TYR A 251 -14.49 4.21 -34.19
CA TYR A 251 -14.78 4.05 -32.77
C TYR A 251 -15.35 5.36 -32.23
N TYR A 252 -16.40 5.26 -31.43
CA TYR A 252 -17.18 6.38 -30.91
C TYR A 252 -16.88 6.58 -29.43
N ILE A 253 -16.72 7.83 -29.01
CA ILE A 253 -16.36 8.22 -27.65
C ILE A 253 -17.36 9.25 -27.16
N THR A 254 -17.83 9.06 -25.94
CA THR A 254 -18.72 9.98 -25.22
C THR A 254 -17.98 10.50 -24.00
N ALA A 255 -17.88 11.82 -23.86
CA ALA A 255 -17.50 12.44 -22.59
C ALA A 255 -18.69 13.23 -22.06
N TYR A 256 -19.13 12.96 -20.82
CA TYR A 256 -20.37 13.49 -20.27
C TYR A 256 -20.23 13.93 -18.81
N THR A 257 -21.19 14.71 -18.31
CA THR A 257 -21.20 15.11 -16.89
C THR A 257 -22.59 15.40 -16.38
N TYR A 258 -22.91 14.88 -15.20
CA TYR A 258 -24.11 15.25 -14.46
C TYR A 258 -24.07 16.69 -13.92
N GLY A 259 -22.88 17.28 -13.82
CA GLY A 259 -22.61 18.59 -13.25
C GLY A 259 -22.08 19.58 -14.29
N LYS A 260 -20.77 19.86 -14.21
CA LYS A 260 -20.04 20.77 -15.10
C LYS A 260 -18.59 20.31 -15.19
N ALA A 261 -18.01 20.43 -16.38
CA ALA A 261 -16.59 20.25 -16.65
C ALA A 261 -16.05 21.46 -17.42
N ASN A 262 -14.90 22.01 -17.03
CA ASN A 262 -14.29 23.18 -17.67
C ASN A 262 -12.80 22.98 -17.89
N ASP A 263 -12.34 23.27 -19.11
CA ASP A 263 -10.93 23.29 -19.51
C ASP A 263 -10.24 21.92 -19.39
N PHE A 264 -11.00 20.83 -19.46
CA PHE A 264 -10.43 19.48 -19.55
C PHE A 264 -9.84 19.22 -20.94
N THR A 265 -8.94 18.25 -21.00
CA THR A 265 -8.29 17.78 -22.23
C THR A 265 -8.65 16.33 -22.46
N ILE A 266 -8.80 15.93 -23.72
CA ILE A 266 -8.99 14.53 -24.13
C ILE A 266 -7.95 14.15 -25.19
N VAL A 267 -7.42 12.94 -25.14
CA VAL A 267 -6.42 12.43 -26.10
C VAL A 267 -6.68 10.95 -26.40
N ALA A 268 -6.49 10.54 -27.66
CA ALA A 268 -6.48 9.14 -28.05
C ALA A 268 -5.05 8.67 -28.32
N SER A 269 -4.75 7.43 -27.93
CA SER A 269 -3.49 6.74 -28.13
C SER A 269 -3.76 5.40 -28.83
N MET A 270 -3.18 5.23 -30.01
CA MET A 270 -3.28 4.02 -30.83
C MET A 270 -2.00 3.19 -30.67
N SER A 271 -2.12 2.00 -30.09
CA SER A 271 -1.05 1.00 -30.01
C SER A 271 -1.17 0.05 -31.20
N PHE A 272 -0.16 0.02 -32.07
CA PHE A 272 -0.16 -0.84 -33.26
C PHE A 272 0.25 -2.27 -32.93
N GLU A 273 -0.22 -3.26 -33.70
CA GLU A 273 0.21 -4.65 -33.57
C GLU A 273 1.76 -4.78 -33.62
N PRO A 274 2.36 -5.59 -32.73
CA PRO A 274 3.80 -5.81 -32.71
C PRO A 274 4.27 -6.64 -33.92
N GLN A 275 5.49 -6.40 -34.40
CA GLN A 275 6.01 -7.07 -35.61
C GLN A 275 6.45 -8.52 -35.39
N ASN A 276 6.60 -8.96 -34.14
CA ASN A 276 7.15 -10.26 -33.75
C ASN A 276 6.07 -11.31 -33.44
N ILE A 277 4.91 -11.24 -34.11
CA ILE A 277 3.82 -12.22 -34.01
C ILE A 277 4.11 -13.55 -34.71
N GLU A 278 5.16 -13.62 -35.53
CA GLU A 278 5.61 -14.84 -36.22
C GLU A 278 6.99 -15.29 -35.73
N PRO A 279 7.26 -16.61 -35.59
CA PRO A 279 8.56 -17.12 -35.13
C PRO A 279 9.77 -16.67 -35.97
N GLU A 280 9.58 -16.37 -37.26
CA GLU A 280 10.65 -15.91 -38.14
C GLU A 280 11.06 -14.44 -37.89
N ASP A 281 10.15 -13.62 -37.36
CA ASP A 281 10.36 -12.21 -37.01
C ASP A 281 10.72 -12.01 -35.52
N ALA A 282 10.95 -13.10 -34.78
CA ALA A 282 11.31 -13.09 -33.36
C ALA A 282 12.47 -12.15 -33.02
N ILE A 283 12.31 -11.27 -32.03
CA ILE A 283 13.28 -10.22 -31.69
C ILE A 283 14.46 -10.78 -30.89
N GLU A 284 15.69 -10.43 -31.27
CA GLU A 284 16.90 -10.86 -30.54
C GLU A 284 17.16 -9.93 -29.34
N LEU A 285 16.98 -10.46 -28.13
CA LEU A 285 17.20 -9.75 -26.86
C LEU A 285 18.70 -9.61 -26.57
N THR A 286 19.10 -8.45 -26.03
CA THR A 286 20.47 -8.20 -25.58
C THR A 286 20.58 -8.47 -24.07
N PRO A 287 21.56 -9.25 -23.59
CA PRO A 287 21.67 -9.59 -22.17
C PRO A 287 21.70 -8.37 -21.25
N GLY A 288 20.79 -8.34 -20.26
CA GLY A 288 20.66 -7.29 -19.25
C GLY A 288 20.09 -5.95 -19.76
N ILE A 289 19.50 -5.92 -20.97
CA ILE A 289 18.83 -4.72 -21.51
C ILE A 289 17.32 -5.01 -21.64
N PRO A 290 16.44 -4.22 -20.99
CA PRO A 290 15.01 -4.37 -21.13
C PRO A 290 14.53 -4.00 -22.54
N TYR A 291 13.50 -4.70 -23.01
CA TYR A 291 12.80 -4.44 -24.26
C TYR A 291 11.30 -4.23 -23.99
N GLY A 292 10.74 -3.14 -24.49
CA GLY A 292 9.33 -2.76 -24.30
C GLY A 292 9.12 -1.24 -24.46
N PRO A 293 7.97 -0.69 -24.03
CA PRO A 293 6.85 -1.41 -23.42
C PRO A 293 6.18 -2.39 -24.39
N LEU A 294 5.62 -3.46 -23.85
CA LEU A 294 4.89 -4.51 -24.54
C LEU A 294 3.41 -4.43 -24.16
N SER A 295 2.54 -4.79 -25.09
CA SER A 295 1.11 -4.99 -24.84
C SER A 295 0.66 -6.26 -25.54
N GLY A 296 -0.40 -6.88 -25.02
CA GLY A 296 -1.04 -8.04 -25.64
C GLY A 296 -2.46 -8.26 -25.16
N TYR A 297 -3.11 -9.19 -25.83
CA TYR A 297 -4.49 -9.64 -25.60
C TYR A 297 -4.55 -11.12 -26.01
N ASN A 298 -5.58 -11.85 -25.55
CA ASN A 298 -5.75 -13.28 -25.83
C ASN A 298 -5.57 -13.59 -27.33
N GLY A 299 -4.65 -14.51 -27.63
CA GLY A 299 -4.28 -14.90 -28.99
C GLY A 299 -3.14 -14.10 -29.63
N LEU A 300 -2.64 -13.03 -29.00
CA LEU A 300 -1.46 -12.28 -29.46
C LEU A 300 -0.15 -12.87 -28.94
N SER A 301 0.25 -14.01 -29.49
CA SER A 301 1.57 -14.62 -29.25
C SER A 301 2.71 -13.73 -29.76
N GLN A 302 3.70 -13.40 -28.91
CA GLN A 302 4.87 -12.60 -29.26
C GLN A 302 6.18 -13.38 -29.10
N TYR A 303 7.01 -13.40 -30.15
CA TYR A 303 8.24 -14.18 -30.18
C TYR A 303 9.51 -13.35 -29.94
N PHE A 304 10.41 -13.87 -29.11
CA PHE A 304 11.73 -13.33 -28.82
C PHE A 304 12.78 -14.45 -28.89
N LYS A 305 14.06 -14.09 -28.88
CA LYS A 305 15.18 -15.05 -28.85
C LYS A 305 16.42 -14.49 -28.17
N ILE A 306 17.23 -15.35 -27.57
CA ILE A 306 18.52 -15.00 -26.97
C ILE A 306 19.59 -16.03 -27.34
N ASN A 307 20.81 -15.54 -27.59
CA ASN A 307 21.97 -16.38 -27.89
C ASN A 307 22.78 -16.66 -26.61
N VAL A 308 22.72 -17.90 -26.11
CA VAL A 308 23.41 -18.31 -24.88
C VAL A 308 24.84 -18.75 -25.20
N PRO A 309 25.88 -18.08 -24.67
CA PRO A 309 27.28 -18.45 -24.90
C PRO A 309 27.71 -19.72 -24.15
N GLU A 310 28.90 -20.23 -24.47
CA GLU A 310 29.53 -21.29 -23.68
C GLU A 310 29.88 -20.79 -22.26
N ALA A 311 29.65 -21.64 -21.25
CA ALA A 311 29.92 -21.38 -19.83
C ALA A 311 29.07 -20.29 -19.14
N THR A 312 27.84 -20.05 -19.61
CA THR A 312 26.80 -19.40 -18.79
C THR A 312 26.42 -20.30 -17.61
N GLU A 313 26.37 -19.75 -16.40
CA GLU A 313 26.01 -20.49 -15.18
C GLU A 313 24.50 -20.52 -14.90
N ARG A 314 23.81 -19.39 -15.16
CA ARG A 314 22.35 -19.26 -15.07
C ARG A 314 21.82 -18.36 -16.19
N LEU A 315 20.67 -18.72 -16.76
CA LEU A 315 19.89 -17.87 -17.65
C LEU A 315 18.60 -17.49 -16.91
N VAL A 316 18.28 -16.21 -16.93
CA VAL A 316 17.02 -15.66 -16.42
C VAL A 316 16.35 -14.86 -17.54
N VAL A 317 15.04 -15.03 -17.70
CA VAL A 317 14.15 -14.20 -18.52
C VAL A 317 13.03 -13.72 -17.61
N ASP A 318 12.75 -12.42 -17.65
CA ASP A 318 12.11 -11.70 -16.56
C ASP A 318 11.22 -10.59 -17.16
N LEU A 319 9.91 -10.65 -16.92
CA LEU A 319 8.97 -9.58 -17.22
C LEU A 319 8.94 -8.60 -16.05
N ASN A 320 9.20 -7.33 -16.32
CA ASN A 320 9.19 -6.27 -15.32
C ASN A 320 8.11 -5.23 -15.65
N SER A 321 7.42 -4.78 -14.59
CA SER A 321 6.55 -3.60 -14.52
C SER A 321 5.52 -3.47 -15.64
N GLY A 322 4.26 -3.79 -15.33
CA GLY A 322 3.11 -3.59 -16.21
C GLY A 322 1.82 -3.93 -15.47
N PHE A 323 0.76 -4.20 -16.22
CA PHE A 323 -0.49 -4.75 -15.69
C PHE A 323 -0.98 -5.91 -16.55
N GLY A 324 -1.84 -6.76 -15.99
CA GLY A 324 -2.41 -7.93 -16.66
C GLY A 324 -1.49 -9.14 -16.70
N GLU A 325 -1.92 -10.18 -17.42
CA GLU A 325 -1.25 -11.48 -17.42
C GLU A 325 -0.51 -11.81 -18.72
N ALA A 326 0.62 -12.49 -18.59
CA ALA A 326 1.30 -13.15 -19.68
C ALA A 326 2.08 -14.37 -19.17
N SER A 327 2.21 -15.40 -20.01
CA SER A 327 2.99 -16.61 -19.76
C SER A 327 4.22 -16.66 -20.67
N LEU A 328 5.39 -16.93 -20.08
CA LEU A 328 6.61 -17.23 -20.82
C LEU A 328 6.74 -18.74 -21.13
N TYR A 329 7.17 -19.03 -22.36
CA TYR A 329 7.55 -20.37 -22.81
C TYR A 329 8.92 -20.30 -23.49
N MET A 330 9.80 -21.27 -23.25
CA MET A 330 11.17 -21.29 -23.81
C MET A 330 11.56 -22.64 -24.40
N LYS A 331 12.30 -22.60 -25.51
CA LYS A 331 12.81 -23.79 -26.20
C LYS A 331 14.15 -23.55 -26.90
N LEU A 332 15.01 -24.56 -26.90
CA LEU A 332 16.32 -24.53 -27.54
C LEU A 332 16.19 -24.81 -29.05
N SER A 333 16.83 -23.99 -29.87
CA SER A 333 17.02 -24.10 -31.34
C SER A 333 15.78 -24.09 -32.24
N ASP A 334 14.57 -24.31 -31.71
CA ASP A 334 13.28 -24.19 -32.40
C ASP A 334 12.34 -23.30 -31.58
N SER A 335 11.31 -22.72 -32.21
CA SER A 335 10.30 -21.91 -31.52
C SER A 335 9.39 -22.75 -30.60
N PRO A 336 9.15 -22.32 -29.34
CA PRO A 336 8.17 -22.96 -28.46
C PRO A 336 6.73 -22.73 -28.93
N THR A 337 5.80 -23.54 -28.43
CA THR A 337 4.35 -23.30 -28.43
C THR A 337 3.79 -23.67 -27.05
N THR A 338 2.55 -23.28 -26.75
CA THR A 338 1.84 -23.64 -25.50
C THR A 338 1.80 -25.14 -25.20
N ASN A 339 1.93 -25.98 -26.23
CA ASN A 339 1.91 -27.45 -26.13
C ASN A 339 3.29 -28.11 -26.36
N ASP A 340 4.33 -27.35 -26.70
CA ASP A 340 5.66 -27.88 -27.04
C ASP A 340 6.77 -26.87 -26.66
N TYR A 341 7.21 -26.96 -25.39
CA TYR A 341 8.23 -26.12 -24.77
C TYR A 341 9.25 -26.97 -23.98
N MET A 342 10.36 -26.36 -23.55
CA MET A 342 11.34 -26.98 -22.63
C MET A 342 11.24 -26.42 -21.22
N HIS A 343 11.01 -25.12 -21.10
CA HIS A 343 10.68 -24.45 -19.84
C HIS A 343 9.40 -23.65 -20.07
N LYS A 344 8.45 -23.73 -19.14
CA LYS A 344 7.41 -22.73 -18.93
C LYS A 344 7.87 -21.86 -17.76
N SER A 345 7.34 -20.67 -17.65
CA SER A 345 7.27 -19.98 -16.38
C SER A 345 6.17 -20.55 -15.48
N ASN A 346 6.21 -20.15 -14.21
CA ASN A 346 5.37 -20.73 -13.18
C ASN A 346 4.28 -19.77 -12.68
N SER A 347 4.42 -18.46 -12.93
CA SER A 347 3.65 -17.38 -12.30
C SER A 347 3.14 -16.39 -13.36
N PRO A 348 2.09 -16.73 -14.15
CA PRO A 348 1.62 -15.88 -15.23
C PRO A 348 1.25 -14.48 -14.70
N GLY A 349 1.71 -13.43 -15.40
CA GLY A 349 1.60 -12.07 -14.86
C GLY A 349 2.53 -11.06 -15.52
N SER A 350 2.33 -9.78 -15.21
CA SER A 350 3.23 -8.69 -15.60
C SER A 350 4.62 -8.73 -14.93
N GLY A 351 4.82 -9.66 -13.98
CA GLY A 351 6.06 -9.96 -13.27
C GLY A 351 6.67 -11.34 -13.59
N ASP A 352 6.16 -12.03 -14.62
CA ASP A 352 6.46 -13.44 -14.89
C ASP A 352 7.94 -13.73 -15.24
N LYS A 353 8.44 -14.91 -14.84
CA LYS A 353 9.88 -15.21 -14.83
C LYS A 353 10.22 -16.68 -15.12
N ILE A 354 11.29 -16.88 -15.89
CA ILE A 354 11.95 -18.18 -16.10
C ILE A 354 13.42 -18.07 -15.71
N GLY A 355 13.87 -18.83 -14.71
CA GLY A 355 15.27 -18.83 -14.28
C GLY A 355 15.83 -20.23 -14.04
N PHE A 356 16.81 -20.67 -14.85
CA PHE A 356 17.40 -22.00 -14.74
C PHE A 356 18.93 -22.01 -14.86
N ASN A 357 19.55 -22.96 -14.15
CA ASN A 357 21.00 -23.15 -14.10
C ASN A 357 21.52 -24.01 -15.26
N ASP A 358 22.81 -23.88 -15.57
CA ASP A 358 23.54 -24.62 -16.60
C ASP A 358 22.83 -24.71 -17.98
N PRO A 359 22.39 -23.57 -18.56
CA PRO A 359 21.69 -23.56 -19.84
C PRO A 359 22.56 -24.12 -20.97
N THR A 360 21.96 -24.92 -21.85
CA THR A 360 22.67 -25.47 -23.02
C THR A 360 23.03 -24.32 -23.99
N PRO A 361 24.30 -24.16 -24.40
CA PRO A 361 24.71 -23.09 -25.31
C PRO A 361 24.04 -23.19 -26.68
N GLY A 362 23.60 -22.05 -27.22
CA GLY A 362 22.88 -21.96 -28.49
C GLY A 362 21.79 -20.89 -28.47
N MET A 363 21.02 -20.83 -29.57
CA MET A 363 19.84 -19.95 -29.64
C MET A 363 18.70 -20.56 -28.84
N TRP A 364 18.18 -19.80 -27.89
CA TRP A 364 16.91 -20.06 -27.22
C TRP A 364 15.85 -19.14 -27.79
N TYR A 365 14.70 -19.71 -28.14
CA TYR A 365 13.50 -18.97 -28.49
C TYR A 365 12.61 -18.86 -27.26
N ILE A 366 11.98 -17.71 -27.12
CA ILE A 366 11.06 -17.34 -26.06
C ILE A 366 9.75 -16.97 -26.74
N LEU A 367 8.63 -17.51 -26.27
CA LEU A 367 7.28 -17.09 -26.61
C LEU A 367 6.71 -16.41 -25.37
N LEU A 368 6.26 -15.18 -25.53
CA LEU A 368 5.37 -14.49 -24.62
C LEU A 368 3.96 -14.73 -25.16
N ASP A 369 3.20 -15.58 -24.48
CA ASP A 369 1.81 -15.86 -24.81
C ASP A 369 0.90 -15.25 -23.76
N THR A 370 -0.35 -14.98 -24.10
CA THR A 370 -1.32 -14.50 -23.11
C THR A 370 -2.71 -15.02 -23.41
N GLU A 371 -3.44 -15.36 -22.35
CA GLU A 371 -4.85 -15.73 -22.36
C GLU A 371 -5.74 -14.51 -22.01
N MET A 372 -5.13 -13.36 -21.68
CA MET A 372 -5.79 -12.13 -21.24
C MET A 372 -5.12 -10.87 -21.83
N VAL A 373 -5.56 -9.69 -21.38
CA VAL A 373 -4.91 -8.42 -21.70
C VAL A 373 -3.70 -8.20 -20.80
N PHE A 374 -2.61 -7.69 -21.37
CA PHE A 374 -1.51 -7.10 -20.60
C PHE A 374 -0.98 -5.82 -21.26
N GLY A 375 -0.39 -4.93 -20.46
CA GLY A 375 0.11 -3.63 -20.93
C GLY A 375 1.30 -3.10 -20.12
N ASP A 376 2.06 -2.22 -20.75
CA ASP A 376 3.27 -1.54 -20.25
C ASP A 376 4.46 -2.46 -19.83
N VAL A 377 4.32 -3.77 -19.92
CA VAL A 377 5.33 -4.80 -19.54
C VAL A 377 6.65 -4.64 -20.30
N THR A 378 7.78 -4.90 -19.66
CA THR A 378 9.11 -4.97 -20.31
C THR A 378 9.75 -6.34 -20.14
N ILE A 379 10.28 -6.93 -21.21
CA ILE A 379 11.01 -8.21 -21.16
C ILE A 379 12.52 -7.97 -21.05
N THR A 380 13.15 -8.59 -20.06
CA THR A 380 14.61 -8.60 -19.88
C THR A 380 15.11 -10.03 -19.87
N ALA A 381 16.27 -10.30 -20.47
CA ALA A 381 16.95 -11.58 -20.35
C ALA A 381 18.38 -11.35 -19.84
N SER A 382 18.77 -11.98 -18.74
CA SER A 382 20.06 -11.81 -18.05
C SER A 382 20.84 -13.13 -17.98
N PHE A 383 22.17 -13.00 -17.88
CA PHE A 383 23.04 -14.10 -17.46
C PHE A 383 23.53 -13.81 -16.05
N GLU A 384 23.34 -14.77 -15.16
CA GLU A 384 23.57 -14.62 -13.72
C GLU A 384 24.50 -15.72 -13.19
N ASP A 385 24.99 -15.50 -11.97
CA ASP A 385 25.76 -16.52 -11.24
C ASP A 385 24.84 -17.71 -10.89
N ARG A 386 25.43 -18.90 -10.69
CA ARG A 386 24.66 -20.10 -10.34
C ARG A 386 23.89 -19.92 -9.03
N TYR A 387 22.57 -20.13 -9.07
CA TYR A 387 21.75 -20.25 -7.87
C TYR A 387 21.96 -21.64 -7.22
N VAL A 388 22.28 -21.68 -5.92
CA VAL A 388 22.37 -22.91 -5.12
C VAL A 388 21.60 -22.65 -3.83
N TRP A 389 20.55 -23.44 -3.60
CA TRP A 389 19.73 -23.35 -2.39
C TRP A 389 20.36 -24.22 -1.28
N GLU A 390 20.63 -23.62 -0.12
CA GLU A 390 20.93 -24.29 1.14
C GLU A 390 20.10 -23.59 2.23
N TYR A 391 19.28 -24.32 2.97
CA TYR A 391 18.49 -23.76 4.08
C TYR A 391 19.41 -23.43 5.26
N ASP A 392 19.47 -22.16 5.65
CA ASP A 392 20.36 -21.66 6.71
C ASP A 392 19.69 -21.55 8.10
N GLY A 393 18.39 -21.89 8.16
CA GLY A 393 17.57 -21.81 9.37
C GLY A 393 16.82 -20.50 9.56
N ASN A 394 16.93 -19.52 8.65
CA ASN A 394 16.09 -18.33 8.64
C ASN A 394 14.76 -18.60 7.90
N PRO A 395 13.64 -17.99 8.33
CA PRO A 395 12.37 -18.09 7.62
C PRO A 395 12.44 -17.38 6.26
N ILE A 396 11.91 -18.00 5.21
CA ILE A 396 11.97 -17.50 3.83
C ILE A 396 10.63 -16.86 3.44
N GLN A 397 10.65 -15.65 2.87
CA GLN A 397 9.44 -15.02 2.35
C GLN A 397 8.94 -15.72 1.09
N LEU A 398 7.65 -16.01 1.01
CA LEU A 398 6.94 -16.39 -0.21
C LEU A 398 6.26 -15.13 -0.77
N PHE A 399 6.43 -14.91 -2.07
CA PHE A 399 5.75 -13.83 -2.80
C PHE A 399 4.56 -14.39 -3.59
N ASN A 400 3.62 -13.52 -3.96
CA ASN A 400 2.36 -13.94 -4.57
C ASN A 400 2.61 -14.68 -5.90
N GLY A 401 2.18 -15.92 -5.97
CA GLY A 401 2.40 -16.83 -7.10
C GLY A 401 3.84 -17.32 -7.27
N GLU A 402 4.82 -16.90 -6.46
CA GLU A 402 6.22 -17.32 -6.63
C GLU A 402 6.46 -18.73 -6.07
N GLU A 403 7.04 -19.60 -6.91
CA GLU A 403 7.31 -20.99 -6.55
C GLU A 403 8.76 -21.22 -6.11
N ILE A 404 8.95 -21.75 -4.90
CA ILE A 404 10.26 -22.24 -4.44
C ILE A 404 10.32 -23.74 -4.68
N SER A 405 11.17 -24.16 -5.62
CA SER A 405 11.34 -25.55 -6.05
C SER A 405 12.69 -26.15 -5.66
N GLY A 406 12.74 -27.47 -5.53
CA GLY A 406 13.96 -28.19 -5.15
C GLY A 406 14.19 -28.27 -3.65
N ILE A 407 13.11 -28.19 -2.86
CA ILE A 407 13.16 -28.32 -1.41
C ILE A 407 13.51 -29.77 -1.04
N GLU A 408 14.53 -29.93 -0.20
CA GLU A 408 14.97 -31.19 0.39
C GLU A 408 15.07 -31.03 1.91
N ALA A 409 14.54 -32.00 2.68
CA ALA A 409 14.70 -32.03 4.13
C ALA A 409 14.68 -33.47 4.67
N PRO A 410 15.53 -33.82 5.65
CA PRO A 410 15.52 -35.12 6.30
C PRO A 410 14.34 -35.26 7.26
N THR A 411 13.97 -36.51 7.57
CA THR A 411 12.87 -36.84 8.48
C THR A 411 12.97 -36.14 9.84
N GLY A 412 11.96 -35.37 10.20
CA GLY A 412 11.85 -34.63 11.47
C GLY A 412 12.53 -33.26 11.47
N GLU A 413 12.93 -32.74 10.31
CA GLU A 413 13.33 -31.34 10.13
C GLU A 413 12.11 -30.48 9.74
N SER A 414 12.19 -29.19 10.08
CA SER A 414 11.11 -28.22 9.95
C SER A 414 11.64 -26.99 9.22
N LEU A 415 11.02 -26.65 8.09
CA LEU A 415 11.39 -25.53 7.24
C LEU A 415 10.41 -24.38 7.46
N ASN A 416 10.91 -23.19 7.75
CA ASN A 416 10.08 -22.01 8.02
C ASN A 416 10.00 -21.13 6.78
N PHE A 417 8.78 -20.71 6.46
CA PHE A 417 8.44 -19.74 5.44
C PHE A 417 7.52 -18.67 6.04
N PHE A 418 7.30 -17.55 5.35
CA PHE A 418 6.28 -16.58 5.73
C PHE A 418 5.71 -15.86 4.51
N VAL A 419 4.49 -15.35 4.63
CA VAL A 419 3.83 -14.45 3.68
C VAL A 419 3.58 -13.11 4.40
N GLU A 420 3.65 -12.01 3.66
CA GLU A 420 3.37 -10.66 4.16
C GLU A 420 2.28 -10.04 3.29
N LEU A 421 1.11 -9.74 3.87
CA LEU A 421 -0.04 -9.19 3.16
C LEU A 421 -0.15 -7.68 3.41
N GLU A 422 0.00 -6.86 2.37
CA GLU A 422 -0.09 -5.39 2.49
C GLU A 422 -1.53 -4.91 2.74
N LYS A 423 -2.53 -5.70 2.35
CA LYS A 423 -3.96 -5.47 2.55
C LYS A 423 -4.66 -6.79 2.91
N PRO A 424 -5.87 -6.76 3.52
CA PRO A 424 -6.69 -7.94 3.66
C PRO A 424 -6.92 -8.62 2.32
N GLY A 425 -6.83 -9.94 2.32
CA GLY A 425 -7.12 -10.74 1.13
C GLY A 425 -8.58 -11.17 1.08
N GLU A 426 -9.03 -11.57 -0.11
CA GLU A 426 -10.24 -12.40 -0.24
C GLU A 426 -9.94 -13.84 0.14
N TYR A 427 -8.76 -14.34 -0.24
CA TYR A 427 -8.24 -15.63 0.17
C TYR A 427 -6.70 -15.63 0.23
N LEU A 428 -6.14 -16.56 1.02
CA LEU A 428 -4.74 -16.98 0.99
C LEU A 428 -4.68 -18.50 0.83
N MET A 429 -4.05 -18.96 -0.24
CA MET A 429 -3.80 -20.37 -0.54
C MET A 429 -2.30 -20.66 -0.48
N ILE A 430 -1.90 -21.71 0.21
CA ILE A 430 -0.52 -22.20 0.25
C ILE A 430 -0.54 -23.68 -0.13
N GLN A 431 0.23 -24.06 -1.14
CA GLN A 431 0.27 -25.44 -1.62
C GLN A 431 1.71 -25.93 -1.81
N THR A 432 1.94 -27.20 -1.47
CA THR A 432 3.12 -27.95 -1.92
C THR A 432 2.72 -29.04 -2.89
N TYR A 433 3.60 -29.34 -3.83
CA TYR A 433 3.42 -30.42 -4.78
C TYR A 433 4.76 -30.92 -5.34
N GLY A 434 4.73 -32.04 -6.07
CA GLY A 434 5.92 -32.63 -6.67
C GLY A 434 6.82 -33.37 -5.67
N GLY A 435 7.99 -33.80 -6.12
CA GLY A 435 8.97 -34.48 -5.28
C GLY A 435 8.58 -35.89 -4.81
N ASN A 436 9.24 -36.35 -3.74
CA ASN A 436 8.96 -37.61 -3.04
C ASN A 436 9.11 -37.40 -1.53
N GLY A 437 8.22 -38.01 -0.73
CA GLY A 437 8.27 -38.02 0.73
C GLY A 437 6.88 -37.91 1.35
N ASP A 438 6.82 -37.48 2.61
CA ASP A 438 5.58 -37.17 3.34
C ASP A 438 5.85 -35.94 4.22
N LEU A 439 4.98 -34.93 4.17
CA LEU A 439 5.11 -33.69 4.93
C LEU A 439 3.74 -33.19 5.39
N VAL A 440 3.74 -32.29 6.37
CA VAL A 440 2.56 -31.52 6.78
C VAL A 440 2.94 -30.05 6.85
N MET A 441 2.03 -29.17 6.46
CA MET A 441 2.21 -27.72 6.63
C MET A 441 1.31 -27.20 7.75
N THR A 442 1.78 -26.19 8.47
CA THR A 442 0.99 -25.42 9.43
C THR A 442 1.19 -23.94 9.15
N ALA A 443 0.11 -23.16 9.09
CA ALA A 443 0.18 -21.70 8.90
C ALA A 443 -0.52 -20.99 10.07
N THR A 444 0.08 -19.91 10.56
CA THR A 444 -0.44 -19.07 11.65
C THR A 444 -0.41 -17.60 11.24
N GLY A 445 -1.50 -16.88 11.47
CA GLY A 445 -1.64 -15.45 11.17
C GLY A 445 -3.06 -14.97 11.49
N ASN A 446 -3.42 -13.74 11.09
CA ASN A 446 -4.69 -13.13 11.48
C ASN A 446 -5.76 -13.28 10.39
N SER A 447 -6.95 -13.76 10.75
CA SER A 447 -8.13 -13.80 9.87
C SER A 447 -9.12 -12.71 10.28
N LEU A 448 -9.83 -12.13 9.32
CA LEU A 448 -11.01 -11.33 9.60
C LEU A 448 -12.11 -12.20 10.21
N VAL A 449 -12.83 -11.67 11.20
CA VAL A 449 -13.97 -12.36 11.83
C VAL A 449 -15.21 -11.49 11.79
N PHE A 450 -16.28 -12.00 11.20
CA PHE A 450 -17.57 -11.31 11.16
C PHE A 450 -18.34 -11.47 12.48
N GLY A 451 -18.60 -10.35 13.15
CA GLY A 451 -19.61 -10.30 14.19
C GLY A 451 -21.00 -10.57 13.61
N PHE A 452 -21.76 -11.46 14.25
CA PHE A 452 -23.15 -11.76 13.85
C PHE A 452 -24.11 -10.57 14.09
N GLU A 453 -23.64 -9.50 14.73
CA GLU A 453 -24.37 -8.24 14.92
C GLU A 453 -24.09 -7.24 13.77
N ASP A 454 -22.86 -7.18 13.24
CA ASP A 454 -22.49 -6.30 12.11
C ASP A 454 -23.18 -6.69 10.80
N PHE A 455 -23.49 -7.99 10.65
CA PHE A 455 -24.29 -8.53 9.53
C PHE A 455 -25.70 -7.91 9.45
N PHE A 456 -26.21 -7.29 10.52
CA PHE A 456 -27.54 -6.67 10.54
C PHE A 456 -27.54 -5.14 10.43
N ASP A 457 -26.49 -4.43 10.87
CA ASP A 457 -26.36 -2.99 10.61
C ASP A 457 -26.13 -2.69 9.11
N PHE A 458 -25.68 -3.69 8.33
CA PHE A 458 -25.68 -3.68 6.86
C PHE A 458 -27.10 -3.54 6.24
N PHE A 459 -28.18 -3.81 7.00
CA PHE A 459 -29.55 -3.82 6.49
C PHE A 459 -30.56 -2.91 7.25
N GLU A 460 -30.19 -2.25 8.37
CA GLU A 460 -31.09 -1.31 9.09
C GLU A 460 -31.03 0.14 8.54
N ASP A 461 -31.68 0.32 7.40
CA ASP A 461 -31.90 1.54 6.61
C ASP A 461 -32.72 2.66 7.33
N ASP A 462 -32.29 3.20 8.50
CA ASP A 462 -32.89 4.42 9.11
C ASP A 462 -32.05 5.18 10.17
N LYS A 463 -30.79 5.58 9.91
CA LYS A 463 -30.09 6.60 10.76
C LYS A 463 -29.25 7.65 9.99
N SER A 464 -29.88 8.83 9.81
CA SER A 464 -29.32 10.18 9.65
C SER A 464 -28.17 10.45 8.65
N PHE A 465 -28.50 11.22 7.61
CA PHE A 465 -27.57 11.97 6.77
C PHE A 465 -26.70 12.96 7.56
N ASP A 466 -25.39 12.94 7.32
CA ASP A 466 -24.49 14.10 7.42
C ASP A 466 -23.99 14.52 6.02
N GLU A 467 -23.42 15.72 5.88
CA GLU A 467 -23.30 16.46 4.60
C GLU A 467 -22.24 15.94 3.58
N GLU A 468 -21.58 14.81 3.84
CA GLU A 468 -20.63 14.16 2.90
C GLU A 468 -21.09 12.73 2.60
N GLY A 469 -21.64 12.53 1.40
CA GLY A 469 -22.40 11.33 1.07
C GLY A 469 -21.55 10.10 0.75
N ARG A 470 -21.41 9.21 1.74
CA ARG A 470 -21.77 7.78 1.72
C ARG A 470 -21.60 7.22 3.12
N GLN A 471 -22.47 6.30 3.54
CA GLN A 471 -22.17 5.46 4.70
C GLN A 471 -21.10 4.45 4.27
N ARG A 472 -19.90 4.56 4.84
CA ARG A 472 -18.98 3.43 4.92
C ARG A 472 -19.43 2.56 6.12
N PRO A 473 -19.26 1.23 6.08
CA PRO A 473 -19.16 0.44 7.31
C PRO A 473 -18.14 1.12 8.24
N GLY A 474 -18.43 1.15 9.54
CA GLY A 474 -17.45 1.68 10.50
C GLY A 474 -16.18 0.82 10.50
N ASN A 475 -15.03 1.42 10.81
CA ASN A 475 -13.70 0.77 10.83
C ASN A 475 -13.53 -0.38 11.87
N ASN A 476 -14.60 -0.97 12.39
CA ASN A 476 -14.56 -2.07 13.36
C ASN A 476 -14.60 -3.42 12.64
N PHE A 477 -13.52 -3.74 11.94
CA PHE A 477 -13.22 -5.11 11.53
C PHE A 477 -12.24 -5.72 12.53
N ASP A 478 -12.72 -6.63 13.39
CA ASP A 478 -11.86 -7.39 14.30
C ASP A 478 -11.14 -8.51 13.54
N SER A 479 -9.87 -8.73 13.88
CA SER A 479 -9.06 -9.85 13.38
C SER A 479 -8.69 -10.81 14.51
N GLU A 480 -8.91 -12.10 14.34
CA GLU A 480 -8.49 -13.15 15.28
C GLU A 480 -7.28 -13.94 14.75
N GLU A 481 -6.36 -14.32 15.64
CA GLU A 481 -5.25 -15.22 15.30
C GLU A 481 -5.79 -16.63 15.00
N VAL A 482 -5.58 -17.10 13.77
CA VAL A 482 -5.95 -18.44 13.30
C VAL A 482 -4.70 -19.29 13.11
N THR A 483 -4.83 -20.61 13.33
CA THR A 483 -3.81 -21.59 12.98
C THR A 483 -4.44 -22.73 12.19
N LEU A 484 -3.97 -22.90 10.96
CA LEU A 484 -4.44 -23.90 10.00
C LEU A 484 -3.38 -24.98 9.82
N THR A 485 -3.84 -26.21 9.56
CA THR A 485 -2.99 -27.35 9.17
C THR A 485 -3.40 -27.82 7.79
N SER A 486 -2.45 -28.24 6.96
CA SER A 486 -2.73 -28.64 5.59
C SER A 486 -3.56 -29.91 5.47
N ASP A 487 -4.44 -29.93 4.47
CA ASP A 487 -5.13 -31.13 3.99
C ASP A 487 -4.45 -31.63 2.71
N GLY A 488 -4.17 -32.94 2.63
CA GLY A 488 -3.42 -33.54 1.52
C GLY A 488 -2.87 -34.94 1.79
N PHE A 489 -1.99 -35.41 0.91
CA PHE A 489 -1.32 -36.71 1.00
C PHE A 489 0.12 -36.65 0.49
N GLY A 490 1.09 -37.07 1.31
CA GLY A 490 2.49 -37.10 0.90
C GLY A 490 3.06 -35.69 0.82
N THR A 491 3.60 -35.34 -0.36
CA THR A 491 4.12 -34.01 -0.68
C THR A 491 3.08 -33.08 -1.33
N GLU A 492 1.90 -33.61 -1.71
CA GLU A 492 0.76 -32.82 -2.19
C GLU A 492 -0.08 -32.38 -0.99
N GLN A 493 0.07 -31.14 -0.54
CA GLN A 493 -0.59 -30.58 0.64
C GLN A 493 -1.11 -29.16 0.34
N MET A 494 -2.26 -28.79 0.89
CA MET A 494 -2.89 -27.49 0.68
C MET A 494 -3.38 -26.89 2.00
N ILE A 495 -3.14 -25.59 2.19
CA ILE A 495 -3.82 -24.73 3.16
C ILE A 495 -4.61 -23.69 2.35
N TYR A 496 -5.84 -23.42 2.78
CA TYR A 496 -6.69 -22.40 2.20
C TYR A 496 -7.37 -21.64 3.35
N LEU A 497 -7.33 -20.32 3.28
CA LEU A 497 -7.88 -19.39 4.26
C LEU A 497 -8.72 -18.34 3.52
N ASP A 498 -10.01 -18.26 3.83
CA ASP A 498 -10.87 -17.15 3.42
C ASP A 498 -10.56 -15.91 4.28
N LEU A 499 -10.58 -14.73 3.66
CA LEU A 499 -10.48 -13.41 4.29
C LEU A 499 -9.31 -13.25 5.29
N PRO A 500 -8.06 -13.51 4.87
CA PRO A 500 -6.88 -13.18 5.67
C PRO A 500 -6.80 -11.67 5.91
N ALA A 501 -6.50 -11.24 7.13
CA ALA A 501 -6.20 -9.83 7.43
C ALA A 501 -4.82 -9.45 6.85
N ASN A 502 -4.53 -8.16 6.74
CA ASN A 502 -3.18 -7.69 6.44
C ASN A 502 -2.19 -8.00 7.58
N GLY A 503 -0.91 -8.08 7.23
CA GLY A 503 0.19 -8.44 8.13
C GLY A 503 0.82 -9.79 7.78
N ARG A 504 1.60 -10.32 8.73
CA ARG A 504 2.43 -11.51 8.54
C ARG A 504 1.72 -12.82 8.83
N PHE A 505 1.93 -13.80 7.96
CA PHE A 505 1.58 -15.21 8.13
C PHE A 505 2.84 -16.07 8.19
N ASP A 506 3.08 -16.75 9.31
CA ASP A 506 4.18 -17.70 9.48
C ASP A 506 3.76 -19.12 9.07
N ILE A 507 4.62 -19.82 8.33
CA ILE A 507 4.34 -21.11 7.69
C ILE A 507 5.45 -22.10 8.06
N SER A 508 5.09 -23.21 8.70
CA SER A 508 5.97 -24.35 9.03
C SER A 508 5.71 -25.50 8.06
N VAL A 509 6.76 -26.04 7.46
CA VAL A 509 6.73 -27.27 6.65
C VAL A 509 7.53 -28.36 7.36
N ASP A 510 6.82 -29.31 7.95
CA ASP A 510 7.39 -30.37 8.79
C ASP A 510 7.51 -31.70 8.01
N ALA A 511 8.74 -32.17 7.82
CA ALA A 511 9.05 -33.38 7.05
C ALA A 511 8.77 -34.66 7.88
N LEU A 512 7.67 -35.36 7.60
CA LEU A 512 7.26 -36.60 8.29
C LEU A 512 8.06 -37.81 7.83
N GLU A 513 8.48 -37.84 6.56
CA GLU A 513 9.52 -38.70 6.00
C GLU A 513 10.61 -37.84 5.33
N GLU A 514 11.66 -38.44 4.75
CA GLU A 514 12.67 -37.71 3.98
C GLU A 514 12.04 -37.13 2.70
N ILE A 515 12.02 -35.80 2.57
CA ILE A 515 11.45 -35.10 1.40
C ILE A 515 12.55 -34.66 0.43
N SER A 516 12.26 -34.76 -0.87
CA SER A 516 13.20 -34.41 -1.95
C SER A 516 12.46 -33.89 -3.18
N GLU A 517 13.04 -32.90 -3.87
CA GLU A 517 12.50 -32.26 -5.08
C GLU A 517 11.07 -31.68 -4.90
N VAL A 518 10.71 -31.21 -3.70
CA VAL A 518 9.40 -30.59 -3.41
C VAL A 518 9.36 -29.14 -3.88
N THR A 519 8.19 -28.68 -4.32
CA THR A 519 7.88 -27.27 -4.61
C THR A 519 6.85 -26.75 -3.62
N ILE A 520 6.98 -25.49 -3.18
CA ILE A 520 5.97 -24.72 -2.43
C ILE A 520 5.63 -23.43 -3.18
N VAL A 521 4.37 -23.00 -3.10
CA VAL A 521 3.89 -21.70 -3.60
C VAL A 521 2.77 -21.17 -2.71
N ALA A 522 2.72 -19.84 -2.54
CA ALA A 522 1.61 -19.13 -1.92
C ALA A 522 0.92 -18.21 -2.95
N SER A 523 -0.40 -18.11 -2.89
CA SER A 523 -1.23 -17.33 -3.80
C SER A 523 -2.33 -16.62 -3.02
N TRP A 524 -2.55 -15.34 -3.29
CA TRP A 524 -3.61 -14.55 -2.65
C TRP A 524 -4.14 -13.46 -3.58
N VAL A 525 -5.38 -13.03 -3.33
CA VAL A 525 -6.01 -11.88 -3.98
C VAL A 525 -6.37 -10.88 -2.89
N TYR A 526 -6.12 -9.59 -3.11
CA TYR A 526 -6.50 -8.52 -2.15
C TYR A 526 -7.98 -8.19 -2.27
N SER A 527 -8.64 -7.90 -1.15
CA SER A 527 -10.01 -7.40 -1.15
C SER A 527 -10.04 -5.90 -1.47
N ASP A 528 -10.85 -5.51 -2.45
CA ASP A 528 -11.05 -4.09 -2.81
C ASP A 528 -12.05 -3.37 -1.89
N PHE A 529 -12.85 -4.11 -1.12
CA PHE A 529 -13.90 -3.58 -0.24
C PHE A 529 -13.42 -3.29 1.19
N ILE A 530 -12.27 -3.83 1.59
CA ILE A 530 -11.75 -3.75 2.95
C ILE A 530 -10.47 -2.91 2.94
N GLU A 531 -10.56 -1.68 3.45
CA GLU A 531 -9.36 -0.86 3.66
C GLU A 531 -8.39 -1.60 4.61
N PRO A 532 -7.05 -1.43 4.46
CA PRO A 532 -6.09 -2.07 5.36
C PRO A 532 -6.43 -1.75 6.80
N ILE A 533 -6.58 -2.80 7.61
CA ILE A 533 -6.70 -2.64 9.06
C ILE A 533 -5.36 -2.02 9.49
N GLU A 534 -5.37 -0.80 10.03
CA GLU A 534 -4.15 -0.27 10.62
C GLU A 534 -3.73 -1.24 11.73
N GLU A 535 -2.59 -1.93 11.57
CA GLU A 535 -2.01 -2.70 12.67
C GLU A 535 -1.98 -1.77 13.88
N PRO A 536 -2.61 -2.16 15.01
CA PRO A 536 -2.88 -1.24 16.10
C PRO A 536 -1.57 -0.59 16.53
N GLN A 537 -1.43 0.70 16.20
CA GLN A 537 -0.17 1.41 16.34
C GLN A 537 0.17 1.46 17.82
N ASP A 538 1.11 0.59 18.19
CA ASP A 538 1.42 0.18 19.56
C ASP A 538 1.57 1.40 20.47
N PRO A 539 0.53 1.75 21.27
CA PRO A 539 0.24 3.14 21.61
C PRO A 539 1.41 3.83 22.30
N ILE A 540 1.62 5.10 21.93
CA ILE A 540 2.74 5.91 22.41
C ILE A 540 2.26 6.95 23.42
N VAL A 541 2.96 7.04 24.56
CA VAL A 541 2.74 8.11 25.53
C VAL A 541 3.17 9.42 24.88
N SER A 542 2.18 10.27 24.58
CA SER A 542 2.36 11.53 23.87
C SER A 542 2.64 12.72 24.80
N GLN A 543 2.16 12.62 26.05
CA GLN A 543 2.31 13.63 27.09
C GLN A 543 2.56 12.96 28.43
N ASN A 544 3.55 13.45 29.17
CA ASN A 544 3.78 13.12 30.57
C ASN A 544 3.08 14.14 31.50
N CYS A 545 3.13 13.90 32.81
CA CYS A 545 2.47 14.76 33.80
C CYS A 545 3.03 16.21 33.85
N ARG A 546 4.31 16.41 33.50
CA ARG A 546 4.97 17.72 33.44
C ARG A 546 4.55 18.52 32.21
N ASP A 547 4.46 17.87 31.05
CA ASP A 547 3.96 18.49 29.81
C ASP A 547 2.54 19.05 30.00
N ILE A 548 1.69 18.32 30.73
CA ILE A 548 0.32 18.74 31.03
C ILE A 548 0.28 19.90 32.00
N ALA A 549 1.13 19.90 33.03
CA ALA A 549 1.26 21.04 33.92
C ALA A 549 1.70 22.30 33.14
N GLU A 550 2.65 22.19 32.22
CA GLU A 550 3.13 23.32 31.40
C GLU A 550 2.07 23.81 30.40
N ASN A 551 1.34 22.89 29.76
CA ASN A 551 0.26 23.20 28.83
C ASN A 551 -0.95 23.86 29.52
N GLU A 552 -1.37 23.35 30.68
CA GLU A 552 -2.45 23.97 31.46
C GLU A 552 -2.02 25.33 32.01
N MET A 553 -0.80 25.45 32.55
CA MET A 553 -0.25 26.74 33.01
C MET A 553 -0.26 27.78 31.89
N THR A 554 0.35 27.45 30.74
CA THR A 554 0.49 28.36 29.60
C THR A 554 -0.85 28.69 28.94
N SER A 555 -1.80 27.76 28.91
CA SER A 555 -3.11 27.98 28.27
C SER A 555 -4.13 28.70 29.16
N LYS A 556 -4.01 28.59 30.50
CA LYS A 556 -4.96 29.21 31.44
C LYS A 556 -4.47 30.56 31.99
N ASP A 557 -3.16 30.83 32.04
CA ASP A 557 -2.60 32.13 32.44
C ASP A 557 -2.91 33.21 31.37
N LYS A 558 -4.06 33.88 31.51
CA LYS A 558 -4.59 34.81 30.51
C LYS A 558 -4.03 36.22 30.60
N ASP A 559 -3.46 36.60 31.74
CA ASP A 559 -2.75 37.88 31.88
C ASP A 559 -1.21 37.73 31.83
N SER A 560 -0.73 36.49 31.69
CA SER A 560 0.67 36.09 31.49
C SER A 560 1.57 36.56 32.64
N ASN A 561 1.07 36.40 33.86
CA ASN A 561 1.73 36.85 35.07
C ASN A 561 2.63 35.77 35.73
N GLY A 562 2.51 34.50 35.31
CA GLY A 562 3.27 33.35 35.81
C GLY A 562 2.60 32.55 36.94
N VAL A 563 1.40 32.92 37.38
CA VAL A 563 0.59 32.25 38.40
C VAL A 563 -0.90 32.21 37.99
N LEU A 564 -1.65 31.21 38.44
CA LEU A 564 -3.09 31.12 38.10
C LEU A 564 -3.95 31.70 39.21
N SER A 565 -4.75 32.72 38.88
CA SER A 565 -5.77 33.18 39.81
C SER A 565 -6.90 32.14 39.94
N LYS A 566 -7.64 32.20 41.04
CA LYS A 566 -8.81 31.34 41.27
C LYS A 566 -9.81 31.27 40.09
N THR A 567 -9.95 32.35 39.31
CA THR A 567 -10.90 32.38 38.18
C THR A 567 -10.36 31.66 36.93
N GLU A 568 -9.04 31.53 36.82
CA GLU A 568 -8.38 30.79 35.74
C GLU A 568 -8.27 29.30 36.07
N PHE A 569 -7.88 28.99 37.32
CA PHE A 569 -7.80 27.63 37.84
C PHE A 569 -9.16 26.88 37.83
N GLU A 570 -10.29 27.57 38.04
CA GLU A 570 -11.64 26.97 37.93
C GLU A 570 -11.97 26.36 36.55
N SER A 571 -11.12 26.57 35.54
CA SER A 571 -11.23 25.99 34.19
C SER A 571 -10.28 24.81 33.90
N ILE A 572 -9.42 24.41 34.83
CA ILE A 572 -8.55 23.24 34.72
C ILE A 572 -9.34 21.96 35.02
N ILE A 573 -9.10 20.93 34.21
CA ILE A 573 -9.64 19.57 34.37
C ILE A 573 -8.46 18.61 34.17
N LEU A 574 -8.20 17.74 35.14
CA LEU A 574 -7.20 16.67 35.04
C LEU A 574 -7.91 15.33 35.24
N ASN A 575 -7.69 14.38 34.31
CA ASN A 575 -8.31 13.04 34.33
C ASN A 575 -9.83 13.11 34.63
N ASP A 576 -10.55 13.92 33.84
CA ASP A 576 -11.98 14.29 33.95
C ASP A 576 -12.45 14.89 35.30
N ASN A 577 -11.53 15.13 36.24
CA ASN A 577 -11.82 15.67 37.56
C ASN A 577 -11.53 17.17 37.63
N LYS A 578 -12.45 17.90 38.28
CA LYS A 578 -12.26 19.32 38.60
C LYS A 578 -11.50 19.46 39.91
N LEU A 579 -10.39 20.20 39.86
CA LEU A 579 -9.56 20.49 41.01
C LEU A 579 -10.25 21.49 41.98
N ASP A 580 -9.98 21.34 43.27
CA ASP A 580 -10.46 22.24 44.31
C ASP A 580 -9.34 23.22 44.67
N PHE A 581 -9.47 24.47 44.23
CA PHE A 581 -8.52 25.55 44.50
C PHE A 581 -8.04 25.57 45.96
N SER A 582 -8.93 25.32 46.93
CA SER A 582 -8.60 25.38 48.36
C SER A 582 -7.81 24.19 48.92
N LYS A 583 -7.49 23.22 48.05
CA LYS A 583 -6.58 22.09 48.33
C LYS A 583 -5.34 22.11 47.44
N SER A 584 -5.38 22.86 46.35
CA SER A 584 -4.32 22.98 45.35
C SER A 584 -3.36 24.13 45.68
N ASP A 585 -3.87 25.18 46.33
CA ASP A 585 -3.11 26.25 46.98
C ASP A 585 -2.48 25.68 48.27
N ILE A 586 -1.23 25.23 48.17
CA ILE A 586 -0.45 24.57 49.24
C ILE A 586 0.13 25.62 50.19
N ASN A 587 0.63 26.73 49.63
CA ASN A 587 1.26 27.79 50.41
C ASN A 587 0.23 28.73 51.10
N VAL A 588 -1.02 28.72 50.64
CA VAL A 588 -2.18 29.50 51.14
C VAL A 588 -2.04 31.02 50.93
N ASP A 589 -1.43 31.44 49.82
CA ASP A 589 -1.32 32.84 49.41
C ASP A 589 -2.50 33.33 48.52
N GLY A 590 -3.21 32.41 47.88
CA GLY A 590 -4.40 32.68 47.06
C GLY A 590 -4.14 32.82 45.55
N GLU A 591 -2.94 32.51 45.09
CA GLU A 591 -2.55 32.28 43.70
C GLU A 591 -2.21 30.76 43.54
N ILE A 592 -1.82 30.29 42.36
CA ILE A 592 -1.34 28.90 42.14
C ILE A 592 -0.07 28.98 41.30
N GLU A 593 1.02 28.47 41.84
CA GLU A 593 2.32 28.43 41.17
C GLU A 593 2.48 27.17 40.28
N PHE A 594 3.45 27.20 39.36
CA PHE A 594 3.73 26.04 38.50
C PHE A 594 4.09 24.78 39.30
N SER A 595 4.88 24.90 40.38
CA SER A 595 5.24 23.77 41.24
C SER A 595 4.03 23.14 41.94
N GLU A 596 3.04 23.94 42.35
CA GLU A 596 1.79 23.43 42.94
C GLU A 596 0.96 22.67 41.90
N LEU A 597 0.85 23.20 40.67
CA LEU A 597 0.17 22.50 39.58
C LEU A 597 0.91 21.22 39.16
N LEU A 598 2.25 21.25 39.12
CA LEU A 598 3.11 20.11 38.83
C LEU A 598 2.97 19.01 39.90
N GLN A 599 2.95 19.37 41.18
CA GLN A 599 2.74 18.44 42.30
C GLN A 599 1.41 17.67 42.19
N ILE A 600 0.37 18.34 41.67
CA ILE A 600 -0.96 17.75 41.48
C ILE A 600 -0.99 16.90 40.20
N SER A 601 -0.39 17.36 39.11
CA SER A 601 -0.34 16.64 37.84
C SER A 601 0.48 15.35 37.96
N CYS A 602 1.67 15.44 38.57
CA CYS A 602 2.59 14.34 38.80
C CYS A 602 2.35 13.62 40.14
N SER A 603 1.13 13.67 40.69
CA SER A 603 0.76 12.78 41.80
C SER A 603 0.65 11.34 41.29
N CYS A 604 1.04 10.35 42.11
CA CYS A 604 1.18 8.96 41.65
C CYS A 604 -0.11 8.41 40.98
N ASN A 605 -1.28 8.76 41.53
CA ASN A 605 -2.56 8.37 40.97
C ASN A 605 -2.86 9.03 39.61
N ASN A 606 -2.43 10.27 39.39
CA ASN A 606 -2.73 11.03 38.18
C ASN A 606 -1.78 10.67 37.04
N GLU A 607 -0.49 10.52 37.35
CA GLU A 607 0.53 10.10 36.39
C GLU A 607 0.29 8.68 35.88
N LEU A 608 -0.05 7.74 36.77
CA LEU A 608 -0.34 6.36 36.39
C LEU A 608 -1.58 6.27 35.49
N GLU A 609 -2.67 6.95 35.86
CA GLU A 609 -3.89 7.04 35.04
C GLU A 609 -3.60 7.66 33.68
N LEU A 610 -2.79 8.73 33.64
CA LEU A 610 -2.42 9.42 32.41
C LEU A 610 -1.68 8.52 31.42
N ILE A 611 -0.71 7.75 31.93
CA ILE A 611 0.13 6.88 31.11
C ILE A 611 -0.65 5.62 30.72
N PHE A 612 -1.44 5.03 31.63
CA PHE A 612 -2.22 3.84 31.33
C PHE A 612 -3.31 4.12 30.28
N THR A 613 -4.09 5.19 30.42
CA THR A 613 -5.16 5.53 29.48
C THR A 613 -4.63 5.98 28.10
N GLN A 614 -3.38 6.45 28.01
CA GLN A 614 -2.70 6.64 26.71
C GLN A 614 -2.21 5.33 26.09
N LEU A 615 -1.79 4.35 26.90
CA LEU A 615 -1.33 3.03 26.46
C LEU A 615 -2.47 2.02 26.25
N SER A 616 -3.67 2.31 26.74
CA SER A 616 -4.83 1.44 26.71
C SER A 616 -6.13 2.26 26.71
N PRO A 617 -6.50 2.86 25.56
CA PRO A 617 -7.71 3.68 25.46
C PRO A 617 -9.01 2.84 25.55
N GLU A 618 -8.95 1.55 25.22
CA GLU A 618 -10.07 0.59 25.26
C GLU A 618 -10.02 -0.34 26.51
N ASP A 619 -9.23 -0.01 27.53
CA ASP A 619 -9.05 -0.76 28.79
C ASP A 619 -8.40 -2.17 28.70
N ASP A 620 -7.76 -2.50 27.57
CA ASP A 620 -6.95 -3.71 27.33
C ASP A 620 -5.73 -3.92 28.27
N GLU A 621 -5.25 -5.17 28.34
CA GLU A 621 -4.10 -5.58 29.16
C GLU A 621 -2.73 -5.19 28.56
N VAL A 622 -2.06 -4.21 29.19
CA VAL A 622 -0.73 -3.70 28.78
C VAL A 622 0.40 -4.55 29.37
N SER A 623 1.44 -4.85 28.60
CA SER A 623 2.59 -5.64 29.09
C SER A 623 3.43 -4.88 30.13
N ILE A 624 4.02 -5.60 31.09
CA ILE A 624 4.92 -5.02 32.10
C ILE A 624 6.14 -4.36 31.44
N GLU A 625 6.62 -4.89 30.32
CA GLU A 625 7.74 -4.30 29.56
C GLU A 625 7.37 -2.93 28.97
N LYS A 626 6.20 -2.83 28.31
CA LYS A 626 5.70 -1.56 27.74
C LYS A 626 5.47 -0.53 28.85
N LEU A 627 4.86 -0.90 29.98
CA LEU A 627 4.70 0.00 31.13
C LEU A 627 6.06 0.43 31.71
N SER A 628 6.96 -0.52 32.00
CA SER A 628 8.27 -0.23 32.62
C SER A 628 9.23 0.58 31.74
N SER A 629 8.94 0.70 30.43
CA SER A 629 9.73 1.51 29.50
C SER A 629 9.30 2.99 29.44
N GLN A 630 8.17 3.36 30.05
CA GLN A 630 7.72 4.75 30.08
C GLN A 630 8.50 5.59 31.09
N VAL A 631 8.49 6.90 30.88
CA VAL A 631 9.09 7.88 31.81
C VAL A 631 8.07 8.23 32.89
N TYR A 632 8.46 8.04 34.15
CA TYR A 632 7.69 8.40 35.33
C TYR A 632 8.54 9.26 36.27
N GLU A 633 7.93 10.26 36.90
CA GLU A 633 8.46 11.01 38.04
C GLU A 633 8.29 10.19 39.34
N ASN A 634 7.26 9.33 39.44
CA ASN A 634 7.06 8.42 40.58
C ASN A 634 7.64 7.01 40.35
N LYS A 635 7.86 6.27 41.45
CA LYS A 635 8.47 4.92 41.43
C LYS A 635 7.42 3.81 41.53
N TYR A 636 7.24 3.05 40.45
CA TYR A 636 6.29 1.93 40.35
C TYR A 636 7.03 0.57 40.29
N ASN A 637 6.37 -0.51 40.73
CA ASN A 637 6.87 -1.89 40.57
C ASN A 637 5.77 -2.82 40.07
N PHE A 638 5.52 -2.82 38.75
CA PHE A 638 4.44 -3.57 38.10
C PHE A 638 4.46 -5.09 38.37
N PHE A 639 5.63 -5.67 38.66
CA PHE A 639 5.73 -7.10 39.03
C PHE A 639 5.07 -7.48 40.36
N ASP A 640 4.88 -6.53 41.28
CA ASP A 640 4.17 -6.78 42.56
C ASP A 640 2.64 -6.63 42.41
N ILE A 641 2.16 -6.17 41.26
CA ILE A 641 0.75 -5.81 40.98
C ILE A 641 0.05 -6.86 40.12
N ASP A 642 0.76 -7.44 39.14
CA ASP A 642 0.32 -8.59 38.32
C ASP A 642 -0.13 -9.75 39.23
N SER A 643 -1.44 -9.84 39.43
CA SER A 643 -2.07 -10.74 40.41
C SER A 643 -2.40 -12.10 39.81
N ASN A 644 -2.41 -12.21 38.48
CA ASN A 644 -2.67 -13.45 37.74
C ASN A 644 -1.37 -14.12 37.23
N SER A 645 -0.25 -13.39 37.28
CA SER A 645 1.10 -13.74 36.82
C SER A 645 1.23 -14.00 35.31
N ASN A 646 0.50 -13.23 34.49
CA ASN A 646 0.55 -13.30 33.02
C ASN A 646 1.54 -12.31 32.37
N LEU A 647 2.26 -11.50 33.15
CA LEU A 647 3.20 -10.46 32.71
C LEU A 647 2.54 -9.26 31.99
N ARG A 648 1.22 -9.11 32.14
CA ARG A 648 0.42 -7.97 31.71
C ARG A 648 -0.30 -7.37 32.92
N ILE A 649 -0.81 -6.15 32.78
CA ILE A 649 -1.53 -5.43 33.82
C ILE A 649 -2.88 -5.01 33.25
N SER A 650 -3.95 -5.45 33.90
CA SER A 650 -5.33 -5.12 33.53
C SER A 650 -5.79 -3.79 34.14
N ARG A 651 -6.82 -3.16 33.55
CA ARG A 651 -7.45 -1.96 34.11
C ARG A 651 -7.87 -2.12 35.58
N SER A 652 -8.37 -3.31 35.95
CA SER A 652 -8.75 -3.64 37.33
C SER A 652 -7.59 -3.65 38.33
N GLU A 653 -6.36 -3.94 37.88
CA GLU A 653 -5.16 -3.93 38.71
C GLU A 653 -4.59 -2.51 38.85
N ILE A 654 -4.69 -1.70 37.79
CA ILE A 654 -4.39 -0.26 37.83
C ILE A 654 -5.31 0.48 38.80
N ASP A 655 -6.62 0.26 38.74
CA ASP A 655 -7.58 0.87 39.67
C ASP A 655 -7.27 0.54 41.15
N ILE A 656 -6.74 -0.66 41.42
CA ILE A 656 -6.27 -1.06 42.75
C ILE A 656 -4.98 -0.32 43.13
N LEU A 657 -4.03 -0.17 42.19
CA LEU A 657 -2.79 0.55 42.43
C LEU A 657 -3.03 2.05 42.69
N ILE A 658 -3.90 2.69 41.90
CA ILE A 658 -4.33 4.10 42.05
C ILE A 658 -4.85 4.39 43.47
N LEU A 659 -5.50 3.41 44.12
CA LEU A 659 -6.02 3.53 45.48
C LEU A 659 -4.99 3.23 46.59
N LEU A 660 -3.84 2.65 46.24
CA LEU A 660 -2.81 2.18 47.18
C LEU A 660 -1.46 2.89 47.03
N CYS A 661 -1.23 3.62 45.94
CA CYS A 661 0.07 4.21 45.66
C CYS A 661 0.24 5.56 46.37
N ASP A 662 1.44 5.74 46.93
CA ASP A 662 1.88 6.99 47.56
C ASP A 662 2.74 7.76 46.54
N THR A 663 2.50 9.07 46.40
CA THR A 663 3.35 9.94 45.57
C THR A 663 4.77 9.98 46.15
N THR A 664 5.77 9.63 45.33
CA THR A 664 7.20 9.73 45.67
C THR A 664 7.87 10.95 45.09
N PHE A 665 7.23 11.62 44.13
CA PHE A 665 7.68 12.87 43.52
C PHE A 665 7.22 14.08 44.35
N ASP A 666 8.15 14.98 44.68
CA ASP A 666 7.86 16.25 45.33
C ASP A 666 8.33 17.39 44.43
N ALA A 667 7.43 18.31 44.06
CA ALA A 667 7.73 19.43 43.16
C ALA A 667 8.43 20.60 43.87
N PHE A 668 8.70 20.46 45.17
CA PHE A 668 9.44 21.39 46.02
C PHE A 668 10.76 20.79 46.53
N ASP A 669 11.20 19.66 45.97
CA ASP A 669 12.49 18.98 46.19
C ASP A 669 13.10 18.71 44.80
N GLY A 670 13.80 19.71 44.27
CA GLY A 670 14.13 19.83 42.85
C GLY A 670 15.16 18.82 42.33
N ASP A 671 15.94 18.22 43.23
CA ASP A 671 16.90 17.16 42.93
C ASP A 671 16.56 15.80 43.56
N GLY A 672 15.59 15.75 44.47
CA GLY A 672 14.95 14.53 44.96
C GLY A 672 15.71 13.83 46.09
N ASP A 673 16.50 14.56 46.86
CA ASP A 673 17.34 14.01 47.95
C ASP A 673 16.61 13.88 49.30
N GLY A 674 15.44 14.53 49.41
CA GLY A 674 14.56 14.50 50.58
C GLY A 674 14.61 15.76 51.44
N VAL A 675 15.22 16.86 50.98
CA VAL A 675 15.19 18.18 51.61
C VAL A 675 14.49 19.19 50.68
N PRO A 676 13.44 19.90 51.13
CA PRO A 676 12.77 20.90 50.30
C PRO A 676 13.68 22.06 49.90
N ASP A 677 13.50 22.57 48.68
CA ASP A 677 14.25 23.66 48.04
C ASP A 677 14.37 24.95 48.89
N ASP A 678 13.43 25.19 49.81
CA ASP A 678 13.42 26.37 50.69
C ASP A 678 14.18 26.15 52.01
N GLU A 679 14.42 24.89 52.40
CA GLU A 679 15.32 24.50 53.49
C GLU A 679 16.71 24.06 53.00
N ASP A 680 16.90 23.83 51.69
CA ASP A 680 18.17 23.39 51.11
C ASP A 680 19.14 24.53 50.72
N ALA A 681 20.44 24.24 50.82
CA ALA A 681 21.52 25.15 50.44
C ALA A 681 21.93 25.01 48.95
N PHE A 682 21.74 23.84 48.34
CA PHE A 682 22.00 23.54 46.93
C PHE A 682 20.81 22.77 46.30
N PRO A 683 19.66 23.43 46.03
CA PRO A 683 18.42 22.79 45.54
C PRO A 683 18.45 22.15 44.13
N ASN A 684 19.63 21.80 43.62
CA ASN A 684 19.88 21.23 42.29
C ASN A 684 21.06 20.22 42.31
N ASP A 685 21.53 19.81 43.49
CA ASP A 685 22.68 18.91 43.69
C ASP A 685 22.33 17.86 44.77
N PRO A 686 21.82 16.66 44.38
CA PRO A 686 21.26 15.68 45.31
C PRO A 686 22.31 14.96 46.18
N ASP A 687 23.58 15.37 46.07
CA ASP A 687 24.65 14.96 46.97
C ASP A 687 24.95 16.04 48.05
N GLU A 688 24.27 17.20 48.09
CA GLU A 688 24.63 18.38 48.91
C GLU A 688 23.48 19.21 49.52
N THR A 689 23.02 18.86 50.73
CA THR A 689 21.91 19.61 51.38
C THR A 689 22.29 20.88 52.18
N LYS A 690 23.58 21.12 52.44
CA LYS A 690 24.01 22.07 53.50
C LYS A 690 25.30 22.79 53.19
N ASP A 691 25.33 24.07 53.50
CA ASP A 691 26.52 24.90 53.65
C ASP A 691 26.57 25.43 55.09
N THR A 692 27.34 24.77 55.96
CA THR A 692 27.39 25.09 57.40
C THR A 692 28.12 26.42 57.69
N ASP A 693 28.96 26.94 56.78
CA ASP A 693 29.73 28.17 57.01
C ASP A 693 29.48 29.34 56.05
N GLY A 694 28.69 29.12 55.01
CA GLY A 694 28.15 30.14 54.09
C GLY A 694 29.13 30.56 53.00
N ASP A 695 30.01 29.66 52.54
CA ASP A 695 31.02 29.95 51.51
C ASP A 695 30.66 29.52 50.08
N GLY A 696 29.56 28.78 49.92
CA GLY A 696 29.06 28.29 48.63
C GLY A 696 29.65 26.96 48.17
N VAL A 697 30.26 26.18 49.07
CA VAL A 697 30.64 24.77 48.87
C VAL A 697 29.88 23.91 49.88
N GLY A 698 29.28 22.80 49.43
CA GLY A 698 28.50 21.94 50.29
C GLY A 698 29.33 21.16 51.31
N ASP A 699 28.68 20.79 52.42
CA ASP A 699 29.28 20.11 53.58
C ASP A 699 29.88 18.73 53.23
N ASN A 700 29.45 18.07 52.14
CA ASN A 700 30.00 16.76 51.72
C ASN A 700 31.26 16.91 50.83
N ALA A 701 31.35 17.97 50.03
CA ALA A 701 32.49 18.34 49.20
C ALA A 701 33.54 19.17 49.95
N ASP A 702 33.16 19.86 51.04
CA ASP A 702 34.09 20.64 51.84
C ASP A 702 35.02 19.79 52.72
N LEU A 703 36.28 20.19 52.77
CA LEU A 703 37.33 19.56 53.55
C LEU A 703 37.22 19.88 55.06
N ALA A 704 36.51 20.94 55.47
CA ALA A 704 36.31 21.26 56.88
C ALA A 704 35.00 22.07 57.15
N PRO A 705 33.80 21.43 57.10
CA PRO A 705 32.44 22.05 57.03
C PRO A 705 32.03 22.99 58.18
N SER A 706 32.79 24.06 58.40
CA SER A 706 32.70 25.01 59.53
C SER A 706 33.76 26.13 59.45
N VAL A 707 34.60 26.13 58.41
CA VAL A 707 35.73 27.03 58.20
C VAL A 707 35.92 27.25 56.70
N SER A 708 35.35 28.34 56.18
CA SER A 708 35.35 28.63 54.74
C SER A 708 36.68 28.35 54.03
N ASN A 709 36.58 27.74 52.86
CA ASN A 709 37.68 27.41 51.98
C ASN A 709 38.54 28.62 51.64
N ASP A 710 37.95 29.80 51.54
CA ASP A 710 38.68 31.07 51.37
C ASP A 710 39.67 31.34 52.54
N LEU A 711 39.30 30.95 53.78
CA LEU A 711 40.19 31.01 54.94
C LEU A 711 41.25 29.90 54.90
N ILE A 712 40.89 28.69 54.47
CA ILE A 712 41.82 27.55 54.34
C ILE A 712 42.86 27.83 53.25
N TYR A 713 42.44 28.25 52.06
CA TYR A 713 43.32 28.60 50.95
C TYR A 713 44.16 29.84 51.24
N SER A 714 43.65 30.86 51.94
CA SER A 714 44.46 32.01 52.33
C SER A 714 45.49 31.67 53.43
N ALA A 715 45.14 30.82 54.41
CA ALA A 715 46.09 30.30 55.38
C ALA A 715 47.15 29.39 54.72
N GLY A 716 46.73 28.53 53.79
CA GLY A 716 47.58 27.68 52.96
C GLY A 716 48.53 28.50 52.09
N ALA A 717 48.05 29.57 51.46
CA ALA A 717 48.85 30.50 50.68
C ALA A 717 49.86 31.26 51.55
N ILE A 718 49.49 31.70 52.76
CA ILE A 718 50.41 32.33 53.72
C ILE A 718 51.49 31.33 54.18
N LEU A 719 51.12 30.07 54.44
CA LEU A 719 52.07 29.01 54.74
C LEU A 719 52.99 28.66 53.55
N ALA A 720 52.45 28.61 52.33
CA ALA A 720 53.20 28.35 51.11
C ALA A 720 54.17 29.50 50.78
N ILE A 721 53.73 30.76 50.93
CA ILE A 721 54.58 31.96 50.81
C ILE A 721 55.63 31.99 51.92
N GLY A 722 55.27 31.59 53.16
CA GLY A 722 56.18 31.45 54.28
C GLY A 722 57.26 30.39 54.03
N LEU A 723 56.87 29.22 53.52
CA LEU A 723 57.77 28.13 53.13
C LEU A 723 58.62 28.50 51.92
N LEU A 724 58.08 29.18 50.91
CA LEU A 724 58.85 29.73 49.78
C LEU A 724 59.85 30.79 50.24
N ALA A 725 59.47 31.71 51.13
CA ALA A 725 60.37 32.69 51.71
C ALA A 725 61.47 32.02 52.55
N MET A 726 61.12 30.98 53.33
CA MET A 726 62.08 30.18 54.09
C MET A 726 63.02 29.40 53.16
N LEU A 727 62.52 28.82 52.08
CA LEU A 727 63.29 28.09 51.06
C LEU A 727 64.20 29.03 50.25
N VAL A 728 63.77 30.28 49.99
CA VAL A 728 64.60 31.35 49.41
C VAL A 728 65.67 31.84 50.39
N LEU A 729 65.39 31.87 51.70
CA LEU A 729 66.40 32.15 52.72
C LEU A 729 67.42 31.01 52.85
N VAL A 730 66.98 29.76 52.76
CA VAL A 730 67.86 28.58 52.72
C VAL A 730 68.70 28.58 51.44
N SER A 731 68.12 28.79 50.26
CA SER A 731 68.86 28.81 48.98
C SER A 731 69.80 30.02 48.83
N ARG A 732 69.52 31.15 49.50
CA ARG A 732 70.47 32.28 49.60
C ARG A 732 71.62 32.04 50.59
N SER A 733 71.51 31.09 51.51
CA SER A 733 72.60 30.75 52.44
C SER A 733 73.56 29.67 51.93
N SER A 734 73.25 28.99 50.82
CA SER A 734 74.10 27.96 50.19
C SER A 734 74.87 28.42 48.94
N ARG A 735 75.01 29.74 48.71
CA ARG A 735 75.75 30.27 47.54
C ARG A 735 77.27 30.28 47.78
N GLY A 736 77.88 29.10 47.77
CA GLY A 736 79.34 28.92 47.78
C GLY A 736 79.74 27.46 47.63
N GLY A 737 80.08 27.02 46.41
CA GLY A 737 80.53 25.63 46.19
C GLY A 737 80.46 25.10 44.76
N ASP A 738 81.18 25.77 43.85
CA ASP A 738 81.72 25.19 42.61
C ASP A 738 80.79 24.67 41.49
N VAL A 739 81.34 24.65 40.27
CA VAL A 739 80.68 24.31 39.01
C VAL A 739 81.60 23.38 38.22
N ASN A 740 81.16 22.16 37.90
CA ASN A 740 81.21 21.62 36.53
C ASN A 740 80.74 20.16 36.36
N SER A 741 79.91 19.99 35.32
CA SER A 741 79.85 18.85 34.38
C SER A 741 79.70 17.41 34.91
N ALA A 742 78.46 16.98 35.09
CA ALA A 742 77.98 15.67 34.60
C ALA A 742 76.48 15.75 34.25
N TRP A 743 76.18 15.84 32.95
CA TRP A 743 74.89 15.59 32.29
C TRP A 743 75.23 14.58 31.17
N GLU A 744 74.46 13.56 30.77
CA GLU A 744 73.07 13.11 30.99
C GLU A 744 73.10 11.57 31.30
N SER A 745 72.03 10.77 31.51
CA SER A 745 70.57 10.94 31.43
C SER A 745 69.81 9.98 32.38
N ASP A 746 68.52 10.27 32.61
CA ASP A 746 67.40 9.31 32.80
C ASP A 746 67.42 8.22 33.89
N LYS A 747 66.80 8.52 35.06
CA LYS A 747 65.35 8.30 35.26
C LYS A 747 64.89 8.72 36.67
N GLN A 748 63.86 9.57 36.69
CA GLN A 748 63.11 9.98 37.88
C GLN A 748 61.96 8.97 38.14
N TYR A 749 61.16 9.17 39.20
CA TYR A 749 60.05 8.31 39.68
C TYR A 749 60.44 7.06 40.49
N ASN A 750 60.63 7.24 41.80
CA ASN A 750 60.42 6.19 42.80
C ASN A 750 60.18 6.75 44.22
N LEU A 751 59.09 7.52 44.39
CA LEU A 751 58.62 7.96 45.73
C LEU A 751 57.09 8.11 45.85
N ALA A 752 56.34 7.98 44.75
CA ALA A 752 54.88 7.81 44.80
C ALA A 752 54.46 6.36 45.13
N GLU A 753 55.36 5.41 44.91
CA GLU A 753 55.14 3.95 44.96
C GLU A 753 55.15 3.33 46.37
N GLN A 754 55.22 4.15 47.43
CA GLN A 754 55.13 3.69 48.83
C GLN A 754 53.90 4.17 49.60
N MET A 755 53.00 4.94 48.96
CA MET A 755 51.79 5.49 49.58
C MET A 755 50.50 4.78 49.13
N LEU A 756 50.57 3.89 48.14
CA LEU A 756 49.45 3.10 47.63
C LEU A 756 49.82 1.61 47.70
N ASN A 757 49.39 0.96 48.78
CA ASN A 757 49.46 -0.49 48.92
C ASN A 757 48.26 -0.99 49.75
N MET A 758 47.06 -0.79 49.19
CA MET A 758 45.89 -1.63 49.49
C MET A 758 45.64 -2.55 48.30
N GLN A 759 45.21 -3.76 48.62
CA GLN A 759 45.28 -4.91 47.75
C GLN A 759 43.89 -5.53 47.66
N GLU A 760 43.32 -5.57 46.46
CA GLU A 760 42.23 -6.47 46.13
C GLU A 760 42.28 -6.86 44.64
N SER A 761 41.67 -7.99 44.34
CA SER A 761 41.58 -8.66 43.03
C SER A 761 40.09 -8.67 42.62
N PRO A 762 39.68 -8.89 41.34
CA PRO A 762 40.33 -9.80 40.38
C PRO A 762 40.20 -9.53 38.85
N MET A 763 40.79 -10.45 38.07
CA MET A 763 40.42 -10.92 36.72
C MET A 763 40.47 -10.00 35.47
N VAL A 764 41.54 -10.23 34.68
CA VAL A 764 41.55 -10.70 33.27
C VAL A 764 40.70 -9.96 32.20
N MET A 765 41.43 -9.22 31.37
CA MET A 765 41.18 -8.75 29.98
C MET A 765 40.79 -9.94 29.05
N GLU A 766 40.06 -9.80 27.93
CA GLU A 766 40.37 -9.06 26.69
C GLU A 766 39.23 -9.39 25.68
N GLN A 767 38.80 -8.61 24.67
CA GLN A 767 39.42 -7.48 23.94
C GLN A 767 38.42 -6.30 23.70
N GLN A 768 38.25 -5.82 22.45
CA GLN A 768 37.45 -4.67 22.00
C GLN A 768 37.11 -4.82 20.50
N ILE A 769 36.12 -4.08 19.96
CA ILE A 769 36.29 -3.13 18.83
C ILE A 769 35.31 -1.95 19.03
N GLU A 770 35.79 -0.71 18.90
CA GLU A 770 34.98 0.52 18.81
C GLU A 770 35.01 1.10 17.38
N THR A 771 33.94 1.78 17.00
CA THR A 771 33.88 2.76 15.89
C THR A 771 34.02 4.19 16.43
N PRO A 772 34.62 5.13 15.69
CA PRO A 772 34.62 6.55 16.06
C PRO A 772 33.63 7.39 15.24
N GLN A 773 32.89 8.27 15.91
CA GLN A 773 32.41 9.53 15.34
C GLN A 773 33.44 10.63 15.61
N ASP A 774 33.47 11.66 14.76
CA ASP A 774 34.06 12.97 15.10
C ASP A 774 33.22 14.08 14.45
N SER A 775 33.03 15.17 15.19
CA SER A 775 32.11 16.27 14.85
C SER A 775 32.83 17.54 14.38
N TYR A 776 32.09 18.42 13.71
CA TYR A 776 32.51 19.80 13.40
C TYR A 776 32.30 20.70 14.64
N GLU A 777 32.92 21.87 14.80
CA GLU A 777 32.64 23.12 14.05
C GLU A 777 33.60 24.29 14.47
N VAL A 778 33.43 25.47 13.84
CA VAL A 778 33.80 26.85 14.31
C VAL A 778 35.12 27.50 13.81
N ASP A 779 34.99 28.14 12.62
CA ASP A 779 35.10 29.59 12.37
C ASP A 779 36.38 30.36 11.87
N ASN A 780 36.08 31.26 10.90
CA ASN A 780 36.60 32.63 10.66
C ASN A 780 38.09 32.97 10.27
N VAL A 781 38.30 33.62 9.10
CA VAL A 781 38.69 35.06 8.92
C VAL A 781 39.22 35.41 7.49
N MET A 782 38.57 36.41 6.87
CA MET A 782 38.97 37.40 5.82
C MET A 782 40.26 37.30 4.94
N ASP A 783 40.10 37.55 3.63
CA ASP A 783 40.47 38.81 2.89
C ASP A 783 41.20 38.69 1.52
N LYS A 784 40.59 39.32 0.48
CA LYS A 784 41.21 40.08 -0.66
C LYS A 784 42.26 39.46 -1.62
N ARG A 785 41.87 39.27 -2.91
CA ARG A 785 42.17 40.14 -4.10
C ARG A 785 42.35 39.42 -5.47
N GLU A 786 41.51 39.85 -6.40
CA GLU A 786 41.76 40.21 -7.82
C GLU A 786 42.52 39.30 -8.82
N ILE A 787 41.73 38.76 -9.79
CA ILE A 787 41.87 38.81 -11.27
C ILE A 787 43.26 38.61 -11.94
N VAL A 788 43.38 37.65 -12.88
CA VAL A 788 43.69 37.84 -14.34
C VAL A 788 44.14 36.54 -15.08
N ASP A 789 43.39 36.23 -16.15
CA ASP A 789 43.72 35.50 -17.41
C ASP A 789 44.40 34.10 -17.47
N ASN A 790 43.54 33.12 -17.82
CA ASN A 790 43.46 32.41 -19.12
C ASN A 790 44.35 31.20 -19.51
N LYS A 791 43.63 30.20 -20.06
CA LYS A 791 44.02 29.09 -20.97
C LYS A 791 44.84 27.90 -20.45
N THR A 792 44.13 26.79 -20.24
CA THR A 792 44.12 25.68 -21.22
C THR A 792 42.79 24.92 -21.21
N THR A 793 42.46 24.20 -22.28
CA THR A 793 41.14 23.65 -22.61
C THR A 793 41.02 22.14 -22.41
N ASN A 794 39.84 21.70 -21.93
CA ASN A 794 39.25 20.34 -22.00
C ASN A 794 40.03 19.20 -21.32
N SER A 795 39.39 18.17 -20.78
CA SER A 795 37.97 17.75 -20.87
C SER A 795 37.30 17.61 -19.49
N ASP A 796 36.12 16.97 -19.48
CA ASP A 796 35.42 16.44 -18.29
C ASP A 796 34.50 17.45 -17.59
N ASN A 797 33.27 17.58 -18.13
CA ASN A 797 31.98 17.65 -17.41
C ASN A 797 30.83 17.65 -18.44
N LEU A 798 30.72 16.55 -19.21
CA LEU A 798 29.58 16.32 -20.12
C LEU A 798 28.31 15.92 -19.34
N PHE A 799 28.49 15.36 -18.14
CA PHE A 799 27.42 14.84 -17.29
C PHE A 799 26.63 15.96 -16.59
N GLU A 800 27.32 16.98 -16.05
CA GLU A 800 26.66 18.15 -15.45
C GLU A 800 25.88 19.01 -16.47
N GLN A 801 26.23 18.97 -17.76
CA GLN A 801 25.48 19.68 -18.81
C GLN A 801 24.21 18.96 -19.28
N LEU A 802 24.00 17.69 -18.89
CA LEU A 802 22.79 16.93 -19.24
C LEU A 802 21.67 17.05 -18.21
N LEU A 803 21.97 17.52 -16.99
CA LEU A 803 21.00 17.65 -15.89
C LEU A 803 20.51 19.09 -15.66
N SER A 804 21.10 20.09 -16.31
CA SER A 804 20.56 21.46 -16.31
C SER A 804 19.42 21.59 -17.33
N GLN A 805 18.17 21.53 -16.88
CA GLN A 805 17.05 22.00 -17.71
C GLN A 805 17.29 23.49 -18.07
N PRO A 806 17.07 23.92 -19.32
CA PRO A 806 17.36 25.30 -19.70
C PRO A 806 16.35 26.26 -19.05
N GLU A 807 16.81 27.30 -18.36
CA GLU A 807 15.95 28.30 -17.68
C GLU A 807 14.99 29.06 -18.61
N SER A 808 15.14 28.91 -19.94
CA SER A 808 14.26 29.50 -20.94
C SER A 808 14.10 28.56 -22.15
N PRO A 809 12.92 28.55 -22.79
CA PRO A 809 12.65 27.66 -23.92
C PRO A 809 13.64 27.90 -25.07
N PRO A 810 14.11 26.84 -25.76
CA PRO A 810 14.91 26.98 -26.97
C PRO A 810 14.19 27.82 -28.05
N ASN A 811 14.94 28.68 -28.75
CA ASN A 811 14.39 29.50 -29.85
C ASN A 811 13.83 28.67 -31.02
N GLN A 812 14.15 27.38 -31.10
CA GLN A 812 13.63 26.44 -32.10
C GLN A 812 12.21 25.93 -31.78
N LEU A 813 11.77 26.00 -30.52
CA LEU A 813 10.37 25.70 -30.19
C LEU A 813 9.44 26.75 -30.80
N LEU A 814 8.24 26.32 -31.18
CA LEU A 814 7.17 27.17 -31.67
C LEU A 814 6.08 27.23 -30.60
N GLY A 815 5.66 28.44 -30.23
CA GLY A 815 4.55 28.64 -29.30
C GLY A 815 3.22 28.81 -30.03
N MET A 816 2.13 28.68 -29.29
CA MET A 816 0.80 29.03 -29.78
C MET A 816 0.68 30.53 -30.01
N ILE A 817 0.00 30.95 -31.08
CA ILE A 817 -0.23 32.36 -31.37
C ILE A 817 -1.47 32.83 -30.61
N ASP A 818 -1.32 33.83 -29.74
CA ASP A 818 -2.42 34.42 -29.00
C ASP A 818 -3.34 35.29 -29.88
N SER A 819 -4.46 35.75 -29.32
CA SER A 819 -5.43 36.60 -30.02
C SER A 819 -4.89 37.98 -30.46
N ASN A 820 -3.67 38.35 -30.04
CA ASN A 820 -2.96 39.57 -30.44
C ASN A 820 -1.86 39.31 -31.48
N GLY A 821 -1.63 38.06 -31.87
CA GLY A 821 -0.58 37.68 -32.84
C GLY A 821 0.80 37.48 -32.21
N ILE A 822 0.89 37.24 -30.90
CA ILE A 822 2.13 37.00 -30.15
C ILE A 822 2.28 35.49 -29.91
N GLU A 823 3.46 34.93 -30.17
CA GLU A 823 3.74 33.52 -29.83
C GLU A 823 3.92 33.38 -28.31
N VAL A 824 3.27 32.39 -27.71
CA VAL A 824 3.28 32.09 -26.28
C VAL A 824 3.53 30.60 -26.09
N ILE A 825 4.40 30.22 -25.14
CA ILE A 825 4.71 28.83 -24.79
C ILE A 825 4.89 28.70 -23.28
N GLU A 826 4.52 27.56 -22.72
CA GLU A 826 4.86 27.20 -21.34
C GLU A 826 6.16 26.38 -21.35
N PHE A 827 7.11 26.71 -20.47
CA PHE A 827 8.37 25.97 -20.41
C PHE A 827 9.03 26.05 -19.02
N PRO A 828 9.39 24.91 -18.40
CA PRO A 828 9.06 23.52 -18.81
C PRO A 828 7.55 23.27 -18.91
N MET A 829 7.13 22.20 -19.61
CA MET A 829 5.71 21.81 -19.67
C MET A 829 5.23 21.40 -18.27
N GLY A 830 4.03 21.84 -17.87
CA GLY A 830 3.47 21.60 -16.54
C GLY A 830 4.06 22.46 -15.42
N SER A 831 4.85 23.48 -15.73
CA SER A 831 5.50 24.35 -14.73
C SER A 831 4.75 25.65 -14.44
N GLY A 832 3.70 25.97 -15.20
CA GLY A 832 2.98 27.25 -15.15
C GLY A 832 3.80 28.48 -15.62
N ASN A 833 5.07 28.29 -16.03
CA ASN A 833 5.94 29.38 -16.45
C ASN A 833 5.69 29.75 -17.92
N MET A 834 4.91 30.80 -18.13
CA MET A 834 4.59 31.32 -19.47
C MET A 834 5.69 32.22 -20.04
N TRP A 835 5.98 32.03 -21.33
CA TRP A 835 6.95 32.77 -22.11
C TRP A 835 6.29 33.31 -23.39
N GLN A 836 6.74 34.47 -23.87
CA GLN A 836 6.19 35.11 -25.06
C GLN A 836 7.28 35.71 -25.98
N ARG A 837 7.02 35.78 -27.28
CA ARG A 837 7.85 36.50 -28.26
C ARG A 837 7.02 37.06 -29.43
N SER A 838 7.44 38.19 -29.99
CA SER A 838 6.75 38.87 -31.10
C SER A 838 7.21 38.44 -32.50
N ASN A 839 8.23 37.58 -32.58
CA ASN A 839 8.78 37.07 -33.84
C ASN A 839 9.57 35.77 -33.59
N PRO A 840 9.53 34.77 -34.48
CA PRO A 840 10.32 33.53 -34.36
C PRO A 840 11.83 33.73 -34.17
N ASN A 841 12.38 34.85 -34.66
CA ASN A 841 13.81 35.16 -34.56
C ASN A 841 14.21 35.93 -33.27
N GLN A 842 13.27 36.16 -32.37
CA GLN A 842 13.54 36.78 -31.07
C GLN A 842 13.65 35.71 -29.96
N SER A 843 14.50 35.97 -28.97
CA SER A 843 14.52 35.18 -27.74
C SER A 843 13.20 35.32 -27.00
N TRP A 844 12.81 34.24 -26.33
CA TRP A 844 11.66 34.20 -25.43
C TRP A 844 11.81 35.15 -24.25
N ILE A 845 10.70 35.78 -23.84
CA ILE A 845 10.61 36.70 -22.71
C ILE A 845 9.58 36.13 -21.74
N LYS A 846 9.94 35.95 -20.46
CA LYS A 846 9.00 35.47 -19.43
C LYS A 846 7.82 36.47 -19.28
N LYS A 847 6.60 35.94 -19.21
CA LYS A 847 5.35 36.71 -19.25
C LYS A 847 5.01 37.35 -17.90
#